data_AF-A0A8C9VKJ1-F1
#
_entry.id   AF-A0A8C9VKJ1-F1
#
_cell.length_a   1.000
_cell.length_b   1.000
_cell.length_c   1.000
_cell.angle_alpha   90.00
_cell.angle_beta   90.00
_cell.angle_gamma   90.00
#
_symmetry.space_group_name_H-M   'P 1'
#
loop_
_entity.id
_entity.type
_entity.pdbx_description
1 polymer ?
#
loop_
_entity_poly.entity_id
_entity_poly.type
_entity_poly.pdbx_seq_one_letter_code
_entity_poly.pdbx_strand_id
1 'polypeptide(L)'
;THTHRVLGSEGVRVMESALTARDRVGVQDFVLLENYTSEAAFVENLRRRFKENLIYTYIGSVLVSMNPYKELEIYSRQHMDRYRGVSFFEISPHIYAVSDNAYRSMRTERRDQCILISGESGAGKTEASKKVLQYYAVTCPASEQVQTVKDRLLQSNPVLEAFGNAKTLRNDNSSRFGKYMDVQFDFRGAPVGGHILNYLLEKSRVVHQNHGERNFHIFYQLIEGGEEDLLRRLGLERNPQLYQYLVKVSDRGQSRLPVPGLHAVLPPDPQGNCPKVSSINDRNEWKVVRKALSIIGFCEEEVEELLNIIASVLHLGNVHFEEEDSGSAAVTTETQIKYLARLMSPLNLEQAASARDALSKAVYGRTFTWLVNKINASLAYKDEVYPTSRSASVIGLLDIYGFEVFQHNSFEQFCINYCNEKLQQLFIELTLKSEQEEYESEGIAWEPVPFFNNKIICDLVEEKFRGIISILDEECLRPGDASDITFLEKLEDTVGGHPHFVTHKLADGKVRKVLGRDEFRLLHYAGEVNYSVNGFLDKNNDLLFRNLKEVMCQSENNIVTQCFDRDELTDKKRPETTATQFKNSLAKLMEILMSKEPSYIRCIKPNDAKQPGRFDEMLIRHQVKYLGLMENLRVRRAGFAYRRRYEVFLQRYKPLCPETWPNWDGRLADGVSTLVKHLGYKPDEFKLGRSKIFIRFPKTLFATEDALEVKKHSIATILQSNWRGYRERSKYQRLRLAAIAIQSWWRGVLDRRRARIRKQAADTIRSFIKGFIYRNHPRCPENEYFLDYVRYSFLMNLRRNLPKNVLDKSWPKPPPALIEASEHLRKMCMQNMVRIYCRKTQPEWKNQMEQKVTASEIFRDKDSYPQSVPKLFVGTRLSTEEINPKVLQALANDKVKYAVAVTKYDRKGYRPRSRQLLLMSTFAVIVEQGKLKQRIDYSALRGISVSSLSDGVFVLHLPFEDKKQKGDVVLQTDHLIEALTKLAISADKVSCVNVSQDSIKFTVGRGKEALIDFTVGPELLITKAKNGHLSVTAPRLNSR
;
A
#
# COMPACT_ATOMS: atom_id res chain seq x y z
N THR A 1 -7.46 0.39 -21.82
CA THR A 1 -7.16 0.85 -20.44
C THR A 1 -6.63 -0.28 -19.57
N HIS A 2 -5.64 -1.03 -20.09
CA HIS A 2 -4.90 -2.06 -19.36
C HIS A 2 -3.41 -1.77 -19.50
N THR A 3 -2.82 -1.18 -18.47
CA THR A 3 -1.37 -1.15 -18.22
C THR A 3 -1.15 -0.52 -16.86
N HIS A 4 -0.96 -1.33 -15.81
CA HIS A 4 -0.14 -1.00 -14.63
C HIS A 4 -0.01 -2.24 -13.75
N ARG A 5 0.93 -3.12 -14.11
CA ARG A 5 1.45 -4.17 -13.21
C ARG A 5 2.84 -4.64 -13.65
N VAL A 6 3.80 -3.72 -13.73
CA VAL A 6 5.24 -4.06 -13.69
C VAL A 6 5.98 -2.92 -12.99
N LEU A 7 6.08 -3.01 -11.66
CA LEU A 7 7.10 -2.34 -10.86
C LEU A 7 7.66 -3.41 -9.92
N GLY A 8 8.58 -4.21 -10.47
CA GLY A 8 9.38 -5.18 -9.72
C GLY A 8 10.77 -4.61 -9.52
N SER A 9 11.10 -4.23 -8.28
CA SER A 9 12.48 -4.14 -7.76
C SER A 9 12.53 -3.78 -6.26
N GLU A 10 11.46 -3.24 -5.66
CA GLU A 10 11.39 -3.01 -4.20
C GLU A 10 11.13 -4.29 -3.37
N GLY A 11 10.75 -5.40 -4.01
CA GLY A 11 10.33 -6.65 -3.34
C GLY A 11 11.42 -7.43 -2.62
N VAL A 12 12.70 -7.22 -2.96
CA VAL A 12 13.82 -7.97 -2.34
C VAL A 12 14.11 -7.49 -0.91
N ARG A 13 13.81 -6.22 -0.59
CA ARG A 13 14.06 -5.63 0.74
C ARG A 13 13.14 -6.16 1.84
N VAL A 14 11.93 -6.60 1.48
CA VAL A 14 10.92 -7.06 2.45
C VAL A 14 10.98 -8.58 2.66
N MET A 15 11.65 -9.30 1.75
CA MET A 15 11.66 -10.76 1.76
C MET A 15 12.70 -11.41 2.68
N GLU A 16 13.63 -10.69 3.33
CA GLU A 16 14.66 -11.34 4.17
C GLU A 16 14.64 -10.93 5.65
N SER A 17 13.94 -9.85 6.00
CA SER A 17 13.88 -9.31 7.37
C SER A 17 12.70 -9.85 8.19
N ALA A 18 11.77 -10.57 7.57
CA ALA A 18 10.59 -11.12 8.23
C ALA A 18 10.80 -12.57 8.69
N LEU A 19 10.35 -12.89 9.90
CA LEU A 19 10.24 -14.24 10.49
C LEU A 19 9.78 -15.33 9.50
N THR A 20 8.75 -15.03 8.71
CA THR A 20 8.17 -15.94 7.70
C THR A 20 9.09 -16.25 6.52
N ALA A 21 10.09 -15.41 6.25
CA ALA A 21 11.08 -15.66 5.23
C ALA A 21 12.24 -16.53 5.72
N ARG A 22 12.59 -16.47 7.00
CA ARG A 22 13.68 -17.27 7.57
C ARG A 22 13.39 -18.77 7.50
N ASP A 23 12.17 -19.18 7.83
CA ASP A 23 11.75 -20.59 7.74
C ASP A 23 11.71 -21.09 6.29
N ARG A 24 11.38 -20.19 5.34
CA ARG A 24 11.29 -20.48 3.91
C ARG A 24 12.65 -20.49 3.20
N VAL A 25 13.53 -19.56 3.53
CA VAL A 25 14.73 -19.22 2.75
C VAL A 25 16.03 -19.68 3.43
N GLY A 26 16.04 -19.82 4.76
CA GLY A 26 17.23 -20.19 5.55
C GLY A 26 17.94 -19.00 6.22
N VAL A 27 19.00 -19.28 6.98
CA VAL A 27 19.80 -18.28 7.71
C VAL A 27 20.89 -17.66 6.83
N GLN A 28 21.06 -16.34 6.93
CA GLN A 28 22.06 -15.57 6.17
C GLN A 28 23.50 -15.76 6.69
N ASP A 29 23.65 -16.09 7.97
CA ASP A 29 24.91 -16.40 8.61
C ASP A 29 24.82 -17.76 9.29
N PHE A 30 25.73 -18.68 8.96
CA PHE A 30 25.85 -20.00 9.57
C PHE A 30 26.16 -19.93 11.06
N VAL A 31 26.80 -18.86 11.52
CA VAL A 31 26.97 -18.58 12.95
C VAL A 31 25.62 -18.38 13.64
N LEU A 32 24.49 -18.30 12.94
CA LEU A 32 23.17 -18.29 13.54
C LEU A 32 22.41 -19.63 13.42
N LEU A 33 23.02 -20.67 12.86
CA LEU A 33 22.40 -21.98 12.66
C LEU A 33 22.24 -22.76 13.97
N GLU A 34 21.05 -23.30 14.27
CA GLU A 34 20.77 -23.94 15.57
C GLU A 34 21.59 -25.22 15.78
N ASN A 35 21.53 -26.15 14.82
CA ASN A 35 22.29 -27.41 14.84
C ASN A 35 23.65 -27.28 14.13
N TYR A 36 24.52 -26.39 14.63
CA TYR A 36 25.82 -26.08 14.00
C TYR A 36 26.82 -27.26 13.98
N THR A 37 26.59 -28.32 14.77
CA THR A 37 27.39 -29.54 14.75
C THR A 37 26.99 -30.50 13.63
N SER A 38 25.77 -30.35 13.09
CA SER A 38 25.24 -31.22 12.04
C SER A 38 25.59 -30.68 10.65
N GLU A 39 26.40 -31.44 9.93
CA GLU A 39 26.71 -31.17 8.52
C GLU A 39 25.44 -31.17 7.64
N ALA A 40 24.47 -32.04 7.94
CA ALA A 40 23.21 -32.11 7.21
C ALA A 40 22.42 -30.79 7.30
N ALA A 41 22.39 -30.16 8.48
CA ALA A 41 21.72 -28.87 8.67
C ALA A 41 22.42 -27.73 7.90
N PHE A 42 23.76 -27.78 7.82
CA PHE A 42 24.56 -26.82 7.04
C PHE A 42 24.23 -26.90 5.54
N VAL A 43 24.26 -28.11 4.97
CA VAL A 43 23.98 -28.34 3.56
C VAL A 43 22.52 -28.04 3.22
N GLU A 44 21.58 -28.37 4.11
CA GLU A 44 20.16 -28.03 3.95
C GLU A 44 19.93 -26.51 3.88
N ASN A 45 20.63 -25.72 4.69
CA ASN A 45 20.56 -24.27 4.63
C ASN A 45 21.07 -23.73 3.29
N LEU A 46 22.20 -24.24 2.79
CA LEU A 46 22.70 -23.91 1.45
C LEU A 46 21.66 -24.24 0.37
N ARG A 47 21.03 -25.41 0.46
CA ARG A 47 20.02 -25.88 -0.49
C ARG A 47 18.80 -24.95 -0.54
N ARG A 48 18.26 -24.55 0.61
CA ARG A 48 17.11 -23.63 0.70
C ARG A 48 17.43 -22.27 0.08
N ARG A 49 18.60 -21.70 0.40
CA ARG A 49 19.06 -20.41 -0.13
C ARG A 49 19.29 -20.46 -1.64
N PHE A 50 19.95 -21.52 -2.12
CA PHE A 50 20.22 -21.71 -3.56
C PHE A 50 18.95 -21.80 -4.39
N LYS A 51 17.92 -22.48 -3.87
CA LYS A 51 16.63 -22.63 -4.54
C LYS A 51 15.96 -21.28 -4.81
N GLU A 52 16.16 -20.30 -3.92
CA GLU A 52 15.64 -18.93 -4.05
C GLU A 52 16.64 -17.98 -4.75
N ASN A 53 17.68 -18.52 -5.41
CA ASN A 53 18.77 -17.78 -6.08
C ASN A 53 19.65 -16.91 -5.16
N LEU A 54 19.68 -17.21 -3.86
CA LEU A 54 20.59 -16.57 -2.91
C LEU A 54 21.88 -17.38 -2.83
N ILE A 55 22.88 -16.97 -3.61
CA ILE A 55 24.14 -17.69 -3.75
C ILE A 55 25.17 -17.40 -2.65
N TYR A 56 24.97 -16.33 -1.90
CA TYR A 56 25.89 -15.85 -0.88
C TYR A 56 25.37 -16.13 0.52
N THR A 57 26.25 -16.61 1.41
CA THR A 57 25.93 -16.87 2.83
C THR A 57 27.16 -16.60 3.68
N TYR A 58 27.02 -16.03 4.88
CA TYR A 58 28.15 -15.76 5.78
C TYR A 58 28.46 -16.92 6.72
N ILE A 59 29.71 -17.01 7.16
CA ILE A 59 30.15 -17.68 8.39
C ILE A 59 30.94 -16.62 9.17
N GLY A 60 30.27 -15.80 9.97
CA GLY A 60 30.89 -14.62 10.58
C GLY A 60 31.40 -13.66 9.51
N SER A 61 32.73 -13.45 9.41
CA SER A 61 33.35 -12.61 8.37
C SER A 61 33.69 -13.35 7.07
N VAL A 62 33.56 -14.68 7.04
CA VAL A 62 33.83 -15.49 5.84
C VAL A 62 32.60 -15.49 4.94
N LEU A 63 32.79 -15.32 3.63
CA LEU A 63 31.71 -15.40 2.65
C LEU A 63 31.74 -16.74 1.91
N VAL A 64 30.64 -17.49 1.98
CA VAL A 64 30.40 -18.68 1.14
C VAL A 64 29.67 -18.25 -0.13
N SER A 65 30.18 -18.65 -1.29
CA SER A 65 29.66 -18.31 -2.62
C SER A 65 29.37 -19.57 -3.42
N MET A 66 28.11 -19.83 -3.75
CA MET A 66 27.74 -20.98 -4.59
C MET A 66 27.58 -20.58 -6.06
N ASN A 67 28.20 -21.32 -6.98
CA ASN A 67 28.13 -20.99 -8.40
C ASN A 67 26.70 -21.18 -8.96
N PRO A 68 25.99 -20.14 -9.44
CA PRO A 68 24.63 -20.30 -9.97
C PRO A 68 24.53 -20.97 -11.35
N TYR A 69 25.63 -21.05 -12.12
CA TYR A 69 25.64 -21.45 -13.53
C TYR A 69 24.66 -20.67 -14.43
N LYS A 70 24.29 -19.45 -14.02
CA LYS A 70 23.49 -18.48 -14.77
C LYS A 70 23.82 -17.07 -14.31
N GLU A 71 23.55 -16.10 -15.16
CA GLU A 71 23.67 -14.70 -14.76
C GLU A 71 22.54 -14.30 -13.80
N LEU A 72 22.90 -13.55 -12.77
CA LEU A 72 21.98 -12.99 -11.79
C LEU A 72 22.11 -11.47 -11.81
N GLU A 73 20.99 -10.74 -11.73
CA GLU A 73 20.96 -9.26 -11.74
C GLU A 73 21.41 -8.61 -10.42
N ILE A 74 22.34 -9.24 -9.69
CA ILE A 74 22.84 -8.80 -8.38
C ILE A 74 24.13 -7.98 -8.47
N TYR A 75 24.72 -7.87 -9.66
CA TYR A 75 26.00 -7.19 -9.89
C TYR A 75 25.88 -5.80 -10.55
N SER A 76 24.69 -5.20 -10.56
CA SER A 76 24.48 -3.88 -11.16
C SER A 76 25.14 -2.74 -10.36
N ARG A 77 25.35 -1.59 -11.01
CA ARG A 77 25.90 -0.39 -10.34
C ARG A 77 25.06 0.05 -9.14
N GLN A 78 23.74 -0.04 -9.23
CA GLN A 78 22.82 0.26 -8.13
C GLN A 78 23.06 -0.66 -6.92
N HIS A 79 23.40 -1.93 -7.15
CA HIS A 79 23.79 -2.83 -6.07
C HIS A 79 25.12 -2.40 -5.45
N MET A 80 26.15 -2.07 -6.25
CA MET A 80 27.44 -1.59 -5.72
C MET A 80 27.26 -0.38 -4.79
N ASP A 81 26.48 0.62 -5.22
CA ASP A 81 26.19 1.82 -4.42
C ASP A 81 25.44 1.49 -3.11
N ARG A 82 24.63 0.42 -3.10
CA ARG A 82 23.91 -0.05 -1.91
C ARG A 82 24.84 -0.66 -0.85
N TYR A 83 25.91 -1.33 -1.27
CA TYR A 83 26.89 -1.94 -0.35
C TYR A 83 27.96 -0.95 0.11
N ARG A 84 28.10 0.19 -0.57
CA ARG A 84 29.12 1.20 -0.29
C ARG A 84 28.93 1.87 1.06
N GLY A 85 29.94 1.79 1.93
CA GLY A 85 29.93 2.47 3.22
C GLY A 85 28.97 1.88 4.26
N VAL A 86 28.43 0.69 3.99
CA VAL A 86 27.50 -0.01 4.89
C VAL A 86 28.27 -1.05 5.70
N SER A 87 27.87 -1.23 6.97
CA SER A 87 28.50 -2.24 7.83
C SER A 87 28.17 -3.67 7.35
N PHE A 88 29.14 -4.58 7.50
CA PHE A 88 29.09 -5.95 6.98
C PHE A 88 27.83 -6.74 7.41
N PHE A 89 27.30 -6.49 8.61
CA PHE A 89 26.14 -7.19 9.18
C PHE A 89 24.82 -6.39 9.10
N GLU A 90 24.77 -5.30 8.33
CA GLU A 90 23.54 -4.49 8.14
C GLU A 90 22.83 -4.78 6.83
N ILE A 91 23.50 -5.53 5.94
CA ILE A 91 23.03 -5.84 4.61
C ILE A 91 23.16 -7.34 4.35
N SER A 92 22.35 -7.84 3.41
CA SER A 92 22.33 -9.24 3.02
C SER A 92 23.70 -9.71 2.53
N PRO A 93 24.03 -11.01 2.66
CA PRO A 93 25.32 -11.53 2.26
C PRO A 93 25.64 -11.27 0.78
N HIS A 94 26.80 -10.66 0.53
CA HIS A 94 27.27 -10.37 -0.82
C HIS A 94 28.79 -10.18 -0.89
N ILE A 95 29.37 -10.43 -2.07
CA ILE A 95 30.80 -10.22 -2.31
C ILE A 95 31.23 -8.76 -2.15
N TYR A 96 30.36 -7.82 -2.54
CA TYR A 96 30.61 -6.38 -2.38
C TYR A 96 30.69 -5.92 -0.93
N ALA A 97 30.03 -6.61 0.01
CA ALA A 97 30.20 -6.31 1.43
C ALA A 97 31.61 -6.69 1.93
N VAL A 98 32.19 -7.78 1.44
CA VAL A 98 33.59 -8.16 1.74
C VAL A 98 34.55 -7.15 1.12
N SER A 99 34.32 -6.77 -0.14
CA SER A 99 35.14 -5.77 -0.83
C SER A 99 35.09 -4.39 -0.14
N ASP A 100 33.88 -3.90 0.19
CA ASP A 100 33.71 -2.63 0.88
C ASP A 100 34.37 -2.63 2.26
N ASN A 101 34.23 -3.74 2.99
CA ASN A 101 34.84 -3.87 4.31
C ASN A 101 36.37 -3.82 4.23
N ALA A 102 36.98 -4.59 3.33
CA ALA A 102 38.43 -4.55 3.11
C ALA A 102 38.89 -3.13 2.71
N TYR A 103 38.20 -2.48 1.77
CA TYR A 103 38.54 -1.12 1.36
C TYR A 103 38.40 -0.09 2.49
N ARG A 104 37.36 -0.20 3.32
CA ARG A 104 37.18 0.67 4.48
C ARG A 104 38.26 0.43 5.53
N SER A 105 38.50 -0.82 5.93
CA SER A 105 39.55 -1.18 6.90
C SER A 105 40.91 -0.65 6.46
N MET A 106 41.26 -0.83 5.18
CA MET A 106 42.48 -0.26 4.60
C MET A 106 42.54 1.27 4.79
N ARG A 107 41.45 1.99 4.53
CA ARG A 107 41.41 3.46 4.64
C ARG A 107 41.39 3.98 6.08
N THR A 108 40.66 3.31 6.98
CA THR A 108 40.48 3.77 8.35
C THR A 108 41.63 3.34 9.25
N GLU A 109 42.10 2.12 9.09
CA GLU A 109 43.11 1.51 9.95
C GLU A 109 44.53 1.59 9.36
N ARG A 110 44.65 1.99 8.08
CA ARG A 110 45.92 2.04 7.32
C ARG A 110 46.68 0.72 7.36
N ARG A 111 45.94 -0.39 7.38
CA ARG A 111 46.47 -1.76 7.32
C ARG A 111 46.23 -2.33 5.94
N ASP A 112 47.26 -2.97 5.38
CA ASP A 112 47.13 -3.71 4.14
C ASP A 112 46.18 -4.89 4.31
N GLN A 113 45.41 -5.18 3.27
CA GLN A 113 44.34 -6.17 3.29
C GLN A 113 44.63 -7.27 2.28
N CYS A 114 44.13 -8.47 2.53
CA CYS A 114 44.17 -9.55 1.56
C CYS A 114 42.83 -10.29 1.50
N ILE A 115 42.28 -10.50 0.31
CA ILE A 115 41.09 -11.31 0.10
C ILE A 115 41.53 -12.65 -0.50
N LEU A 116 41.37 -13.73 0.28
CA LEU A 116 41.71 -15.09 -0.10
C LEU A 116 40.47 -15.79 -0.66
N ILE A 117 40.55 -16.20 -1.93
CA ILE A 117 39.47 -16.88 -2.65
C ILE A 117 39.88 -18.34 -2.87
N SER A 118 39.08 -19.27 -2.35
CA SER A 118 39.35 -20.71 -2.41
C SER A 118 38.09 -21.49 -2.79
N GLY A 119 38.25 -22.70 -3.31
CA GLY A 119 37.14 -23.49 -3.88
C GLY A 119 37.64 -24.49 -4.91
N GLU A 120 36.84 -25.51 -5.23
CA GLU A 120 37.18 -26.47 -6.27
C GLU A 120 37.35 -25.77 -7.63
N SER A 121 38.05 -26.43 -8.57
CA SER A 121 38.04 -25.98 -9.96
C SER A 121 36.60 -25.92 -10.50
N GLY A 122 36.24 -24.79 -11.12
CA GLY A 122 34.88 -24.52 -11.61
C GLY A 122 33.89 -23.99 -10.57
N ALA A 123 34.30 -23.78 -9.31
CA ALA A 123 33.45 -23.20 -8.27
C ALA A 123 33.18 -21.68 -8.42
N GLY A 124 33.86 -21.00 -9.36
CA GLY A 124 33.66 -19.58 -9.63
C GLY A 124 34.65 -18.62 -8.95
N LYS A 125 35.85 -19.08 -8.57
CA LYS A 125 36.89 -18.26 -7.92
C LYS A 125 37.31 -17.05 -8.77
N THR A 126 37.62 -17.28 -10.04
CA THR A 126 38.05 -16.25 -10.99
C THR A 126 36.97 -15.20 -11.21
N GLU A 127 35.70 -15.62 -11.31
CA GLU A 127 34.57 -14.70 -11.37
C GLU A 127 34.42 -13.88 -10.09
N ALA A 128 34.58 -14.50 -8.91
CA ALA A 128 34.58 -13.78 -7.64
C ALA A 128 35.68 -12.71 -7.60
N SER A 129 36.92 -13.05 -7.99
CA SER A 129 38.04 -12.11 -8.11
C SER A 129 37.73 -10.94 -9.04
N LYS A 130 37.15 -11.23 -10.21
CA LYS A 130 36.71 -10.22 -11.18
C LYS A 130 35.64 -9.29 -10.62
N LYS A 131 34.66 -9.80 -9.86
CA LYS A 131 33.63 -8.95 -9.22
C LYS A 131 34.21 -8.05 -8.12
N VAL A 132 35.20 -8.53 -7.36
CA VAL A 132 35.92 -7.71 -6.37
C VAL A 132 36.68 -6.57 -7.06
N LEU A 133 37.44 -6.88 -8.11
CA LEU A 133 38.15 -5.87 -8.91
C LEU A 133 37.18 -4.87 -9.55
N GLN A 134 36.06 -5.36 -10.10
CA GLN A 134 35.02 -4.52 -10.70
C GLN A 134 34.39 -3.56 -9.67
N TYR A 135 34.21 -4.00 -8.43
CA TYR A 135 33.73 -3.15 -7.34
C TYR A 135 34.67 -1.98 -7.10
N TYR A 136 35.95 -2.25 -6.82
CA TYR A 136 36.97 -1.20 -6.61
C TYR A 136 37.09 -0.26 -7.81
N ALA A 137 37.06 -0.82 -9.01
CA ALA A 137 37.09 -0.10 -10.26
C ALA A 137 35.94 0.91 -10.45
N VAL A 138 34.79 0.72 -9.80
CA VAL A 138 33.61 1.59 -9.96
C VAL A 138 33.39 2.50 -8.74
N THR A 139 33.66 2.00 -7.53
CA THR A 139 33.35 2.72 -6.29
C THR A 139 34.48 3.62 -5.79
N CYS A 140 35.73 3.34 -6.16
CA CYS A 140 36.88 4.14 -5.75
C CYS A 140 36.97 5.45 -6.56
N PRO A 141 37.54 6.52 -5.99
CA PRO A 141 37.78 7.76 -6.72
C PRO A 141 38.71 7.49 -7.92
N ALA A 142 38.39 8.05 -9.10
CA ALA A 142 39.20 7.86 -10.31
C ALA A 142 39.66 9.22 -10.88
N SER A 143 40.96 9.33 -11.18
CA SER A 143 41.50 10.27 -12.18
C SER A 143 41.60 9.56 -13.54
N GLU A 144 41.83 10.30 -14.65
CA GLU A 144 41.95 9.69 -15.99
C GLU A 144 43.08 8.65 -16.08
N GLN A 145 44.25 8.91 -15.48
CA GLN A 145 45.38 7.97 -15.43
C GLN A 145 45.03 6.66 -14.68
N VAL A 146 44.15 6.75 -13.68
CA VAL A 146 43.68 5.61 -12.88
C VAL A 146 42.73 4.70 -13.68
N GLN A 147 41.98 5.23 -14.66
CA GLN A 147 41.15 4.38 -15.53
C GLN A 147 42.00 3.45 -16.41
N THR A 148 43.15 3.93 -16.91
CA THR A 148 44.06 3.13 -17.73
C THR A 148 44.64 1.96 -16.94
N VAL A 149 45.10 2.18 -15.70
CA VAL A 149 45.63 1.12 -14.83
C VAL A 149 44.55 0.09 -14.50
N LYS A 150 43.33 0.57 -14.23
CA LYS A 150 42.15 -0.28 -14.02
C LYS A 150 41.86 -1.19 -15.21
N ASP A 151 41.82 -0.64 -16.41
CA ASP A 151 41.51 -1.43 -17.61
C ASP A 151 42.63 -2.45 -17.89
N ARG A 152 43.89 -2.08 -17.71
CA ARG A 152 45.03 -3.01 -17.80
C ARG A 152 44.94 -4.16 -16.78
N LEU A 153 44.58 -3.87 -15.53
CA LEU A 153 44.36 -4.90 -14.49
C LEU A 153 43.26 -5.88 -14.91
N LEU A 154 42.13 -5.39 -15.41
CA LEU A 154 41.03 -6.25 -15.86
C LEU A 154 41.37 -7.05 -17.11
N GLN A 155 42.09 -6.46 -18.08
CA GLN A 155 42.51 -7.10 -19.33
C GLN A 155 43.69 -8.07 -19.14
N SER A 156 44.43 -8.00 -18.04
CA SER A 156 45.49 -8.98 -17.73
C SER A 156 44.93 -10.41 -17.56
N ASN A 157 43.69 -10.55 -17.08
CA ASN A 157 43.09 -11.87 -16.82
C ASN A 157 42.97 -12.74 -18.08
N PRO A 158 42.34 -12.30 -19.20
CA PRO A 158 42.30 -13.09 -20.43
C PRO A 158 43.65 -13.60 -20.92
N VAL A 159 44.71 -12.78 -20.79
CA VAL A 159 46.07 -13.17 -21.18
C VAL A 159 46.61 -14.25 -20.25
N LEU A 160 46.50 -14.07 -18.94
CA LEU A 160 46.94 -15.06 -17.97
C LEU A 160 46.13 -16.37 -18.05
N GLU A 161 44.84 -16.29 -18.39
CA GLU A 161 44.00 -17.47 -18.61
C GLU A 161 44.41 -18.21 -19.89
N ALA A 162 44.75 -17.51 -20.97
CA ALA A 162 45.22 -18.16 -22.20
C ALA A 162 46.50 -18.98 -21.98
N PHE A 163 47.47 -18.42 -21.26
CA PHE A 163 48.79 -19.06 -21.05
C PHE A 163 48.85 -19.94 -19.79
N GLY A 164 47.94 -19.77 -18.83
CA GLY A 164 47.99 -20.42 -17.53
C GLY A 164 46.80 -21.32 -17.21
N ASN A 165 45.72 -21.29 -18.00
CA ASN A 165 44.57 -22.16 -17.81
C ASN A 165 44.50 -23.24 -18.89
N ALA A 166 43.90 -24.36 -18.51
CA ALA A 166 43.67 -25.50 -19.40
C ALA A 166 42.35 -26.21 -19.06
N LYS A 167 41.91 -27.05 -20.00
CA LYS A 167 40.77 -27.93 -19.81
C LYS A 167 41.21 -29.19 -19.07
N THR A 168 40.58 -29.46 -17.93
CA THR A 168 40.74 -30.67 -17.12
C THR A 168 39.48 -31.54 -17.20
N LEU A 169 39.49 -32.71 -16.58
CA LEU A 169 38.29 -33.56 -16.50
C LEU A 169 37.11 -32.90 -15.76
N ARG A 170 37.38 -32.00 -14.79
CA ARG A 170 36.34 -31.39 -13.93
C ARG A 170 35.93 -29.98 -14.32
N ASN A 171 36.81 -29.24 -15.01
CA ASN A 171 36.59 -27.85 -15.38
C ASN A 171 37.24 -27.56 -16.75
N ASP A 172 36.52 -26.82 -17.60
CA ASP A 172 36.96 -26.52 -18.96
C ASP A 172 37.97 -25.37 -19.00
N ASN A 173 37.96 -24.49 -18.00
CA ASN A 173 38.87 -23.36 -17.85
C ASN A 173 39.48 -23.39 -16.43
N SER A 174 40.34 -24.38 -16.17
CA SER A 174 40.99 -24.55 -14.86
C SER A 174 42.31 -23.81 -14.84
N SER A 175 42.49 -22.90 -13.88
CA SER A 175 43.80 -22.30 -13.61
C SER A 175 44.79 -23.34 -13.14
N ARG A 176 45.92 -23.44 -13.85
CA ARG A 176 47.06 -24.32 -13.56
C ARG A 176 48.29 -23.53 -13.13
N PHE A 177 48.05 -22.32 -12.61
CA PHE A 177 48.98 -21.52 -11.80
C PHE A 177 48.20 -20.79 -10.69
N GLY A 178 48.88 -20.42 -9.61
CA GLY A 178 48.36 -19.63 -8.50
C GLY A 178 48.62 -18.17 -8.79
N LYS A 179 47.64 -17.31 -8.55
CA LYS A 179 47.71 -15.89 -8.87
C LYS A 179 47.44 -15.08 -7.61
N TYR A 180 48.44 -14.30 -7.21
CA TYR A 180 48.27 -13.26 -6.21
C TYR A 180 48.37 -11.91 -6.89
N MET A 181 47.40 -11.04 -6.67
CA MET A 181 47.32 -9.72 -7.31
C MET A 181 47.17 -8.65 -6.25
N ASP A 182 48.19 -7.80 -6.11
CA ASP A 182 48.13 -6.59 -5.31
C ASP A 182 47.51 -5.46 -6.12
N VAL A 183 46.50 -4.81 -5.55
CA VAL A 183 45.99 -3.53 -6.02
C VAL A 183 46.50 -2.46 -5.05
N GLN A 184 47.28 -1.51 -5.57
CA GLN A 184 47.91 -0.45 -4.80
C GLN A 184 47.02 0.80 -4.80
N PHE A 185 46.83 1.40 -3.63
CA PHE A 185 46.00 2.58 -3.44
C PHE A 185 46.82 3.75 -2.91
N ASP A 186 46.55 4.96 -3.44
CA ASP A 186 47.10 6.19 -2.90
C ASP A 186 46.46 6.55 -1.54
N PHE A 187 47.01 7.56 -0.86
CA PHE A 187 46.48 8.04 0.42
C PHE A 187 45.04 8.59 0.33
N ARG A 188 44.54 8.91 -0.87
CA ARG A 188 43.15 9.33 -1.12
C ARG A 188 42.21 8.13 -1.31
N GLY A 189 42.77 6.93 -1.48
CA GLY A 189 42.04 5.69 -1.71
C GLY A 189 41.71 5.44 -3.18
N ALA A 190 42.42 6.06 -4.13
CA ALA A 190 42.32 5.78 -5.56
C ALA A 190 43.27 4.63 -5.94
N PRO A 191 42.87 3.68 -6.80
CA PRO A 191 43.75 2.60 -7.25
C PRO A 191 44.77 3.16 -8.23
N VAL A 192 46.05 3.11 -7.91
CA VAL A 192 47.11 3.77 -8.68
C VAL A 192 48.08 2.82 -9.39
N GLY A 193 48.12 1.56 -8.95
CA GLY A 193 49.02 0.56 -9.50
C GLY A 193 48.57 -0.85 -9.15
N GLY A 194 49.30 -1.82 -9.68
CA GLY A 194 49.10 -3.21 -9.30
C GLY A 194 50.35 -4.06 -9.53
N HIS A 195 50.38 -5.21 -8.88
CA HIS A 195 51.46 -6.18 -9.02
C HIS A 195 50.91 -7.60 -8.96
N ILE A 196 51.29 -8.44 -9.92
CA ILE A 196 50.84 -9.82 -10.05
C ILE A 196 52.03 -10.74 -9.74
N LEU A 197 51.84 -11.61 -8.75
CA LEU A 197 52.74 -12.70 -8.43
C LEU A 197 52.10 -14.01 -8.89
N ASN A 198 52.77 -14.71 -9.80
CA ASN A 198 52.41 -16.05 -10.21
C ASN A 198 53.19 -17.09 -9.41
N TYR A 199 52.51 -18.17 -9.06
CA TYR A 199 53.07 -19.33 -8.37
C TYR A 199 52.75 -20.60 -9.15
N LEU A 200 53.67 -21.57 -9.13
CA LEU A 200 53.39 -22.95 -9.52
C LEU A 200 52.67 -23.11 -10.88
N LEU A 201 53.27 -22.60 -11.97
CA LEU A 201 52.80 -23.00 -13.30
C LEU A 201 53.04 -24.50 -13.47
N GLU A 202 52.00 -25.26 -13.84
CA GLU A 202 52.07 -26.69 -14.13
C GLU A 202 52.84 -26.95 -15.43
N LYS A 203 54.17 -26.80 -15.40
CA LYS A 203 55.04 -26.91 -16.58
C LYS A 203 54.91 -28.27 -17.28
N SER A 204 54.68 -29.35 -16.52
CA SER A 204 54.51 -30.70 -17.06
C SER A 204 53.38 -30.79 -18.10
N ARG A 205 52.34 -29.93 -17.98
CA ARG A 205 51.23 -29.86 -18.93
C ARG A 205 51.66 -29.49 -20.35
N VAL A 206 52.76 -28.78 -20.52
CA VAL A 206 53.28 -28.38 -21.84
C VAL A 206 53.59 -29.61 -22.69
N VAL A 207 54.14 -30.66 -22.08
CA VAL A 207 54.61 -31.87 -22.79
C VAL A 207 53.71 -33.09 -22.57
N HIS A 208 52.94 -33.12 -21.48
CA HIS A 208 52.12 -34.26 -21.09
C HIS A 208 50.73 -33.83 -20.62
N GLN A 209 49.68 -34.46 -21.14
CA GLN A 209 48.31 -34.29 -20.66
C GLN A 209 47.65 -35.63 -20.36
N ASN A 210 46.82 -35.67 -19.31
CA ASN A 210 46.01 -36.83 -18.99
C ASN A 210 44.91 -37.03 -20.04
N HIS A 211 44.43 -38.28 -20.15
CA HIS A 211 43.35 -38.62 -21.08
C HIS A 211 42.11 -37.74 -20.86
N GLY A 212 41.63 -37.08 -21.92
CA GLY A 212 40.47 -36.19 -21.87
C GLY A 212 40.77 -34.73 -21.45
N GLU A 213 42.01 -34.41 -21.08
CA GLU A 213 42.46 -33.04 -20.79
C GLU A 213 43.05 -32.35 -22.03
N ARG A 214 43.28 -31.03 -21.94
CA ARG A 214 44.00 -30.24 -22.94
C ARG A 214 45.30 -29.67 -22.39
N ASN A 215 46.15 -29.26 -23.30
CA ASN A 215 47.25 -28.33 -23.01
C ASN A 215 46.67 -26.91 -22.72
N PHE A 216 47.54 -25.92 -22.51
CA PHE A 216 47.12 -24.53 -22.28
C PHE A 216 46.32 -23.96 -23.45
N HIS A 217 45.35 -23.08 -23.14
CA HIS A 217 44.40 -22.57 -24.13
C HIS A 217 45.06 -21.83 -25.31
N ILE A 218 46.17 -21.13 -25.07
CA ILE A 218 46.87 -20.33 -26.07
C ILE A 218 47.25 -21.14 -27.33
N PHE A 219 47.63 -22.41 -27.18
CA PHE A 219 47.97 -23.26 -28.33
C PHE A 219 46.77 -23.49 -29.25
N TYR A 220 45.60 -23.80 -28.67
CA TYR A 220 44.37 -24.03 -29.44
C TYR A 220 43.80 -22.72 -30.01
N GLN A 221 43.88 -21.63 -29.24
CA GLN A 221 43.47 -20.29 -29.67
C GLN A 221 44.30 -19.80 -30.86
N LEU A 222 45.63 -20.03 -30.85
CA LEU A 222 46.51 -19.68 -31.95
C LEU A 222 46.16 -20.48 -33.23
N ILE A 223 46.01 -21.79 -33.13
CA ILE A 223 45.75 -22.66 -34.29
C ILE A 223 44.38 -22.38 -34.91
N GLU A 224 43.32 -22.30 -34.10
CA GLU A 224 41.94 -22.11 -34.59
C GLU A 224 41.61 -20.64 -34.93
N GLY A 225 42.20 -19.70 -34.19
CA GLY A 225 41.91 -18.27 -34.26
C GLY A 225 42.88 -17.44 -35.09
N GLY A 226 44.14 -17.88 -35.23
CA GLY A 226 45.18 -17.16 -35.98
C GLY A 226 44.84 -17.00 -37.46
N GLU A 227 45.22 -15.87 -38.05
CA GLU A 227 45.05 -15.61 -39.48
C GLU A 227 45.93 -16.56 -40.32
N GLU A 228 45.49 -16.91 -41.54
CA GLU A 228 46.23 -17.86 -42.41
C GLU A 228 47.67 -17.38 -42.70
N ASP A 229 47.87 -16.08 -42.84
CA ASP A 229 49.19 -15.51 -43.10
C ASP A 229 50.10 -15.54 -41.85
N LEU A 230 49.51 -15.42 -40.66
CA LEU A 230 50.23 -15.60 -39.40
C LEU A 230 50.62 -17.07 -39.20
N LEU A 231 49.68 -17.99 -39.41
CA LEU A 231 49.94 -19.43 -39.29
C LEU A 231 51.04 -19.88 -40.26
N ARG A 232 50.99 -19.42 -41.53
CA ARG A 232 52.04 -19.69 -42.52
C ARG A 232 53.41 -19.15 -42.10
N ARG A 233 53.50 -17.94 -41.54
CA ARG A 233 54.76 -17.39 -41.02
C ARG A 233 55.32 -18.19 -39.85
N LEU A 234 54.46 -18.69 -38.97
CA LEU A 234 54.82 -19.52 -37.82
C LEU A 234 55.10 -21.00 -38.19
N GLY A 235 54.92 -21.37 -39.46
CA GLY A 235 54.99 -22.75 -39.93
C GLY A 235 53.92 -23.65 -39.30
N LEU A 236 52.78 -23.08 -38.89
CA LEU A 236 51.70 -23.82 -38.26
C LEU A 236 50.58 -24.15 -39.26
N GLU A 237 49.99 -25.33 -39.12
CA GLU A 237 48.80 -25.73 -39.87
C GLU A 237 47.57 -25.69 -38.96
N ARG A 238 46.39 -25.35 -39.53
CA ARG A 238 45.11 -25.32 -38.80
C ARG A 238 44.58 -26.73 -38.52
N ASN A 239 45.39 -27.58 -37.90
CA ASN A 239 45.04 -28.90 -37.45
C ASN A 239 45.82 -29.26 -36.17
N PRO A 240 45.18 -29.21 -34.99
CA PRO A 240 45.82 -29.55 -33.72
C PRO A 240 46.37 -30.98 -33.65
N GLN A 241 45.90 -31.91 -34.50
CA GLN A 241 46.33 -33.31 -34.49
C GLN A 241 47.76 -33.52 -35.01
N LEU A 242 48.34 -32.52 -35.68
CA LEU A 242 49.70 -32.58 -36.22
C LEU A 242 50.79 -32.35 -35.16
N TYR A 243 50.41 -31.99 -33.93
CA TYR A 243 51.34 -31.63 -32.87
C TYR A 243 51.24 -32.61 -31.70
N GLN A 244 52.35 -33.31 -31.40
CA GLN A 244 52.41 -34.34 -30.36
C GLN A 244 52.05 -33.80 -28.97
N TYR A 245 52.42 -32.55 -28.67
CA TYR A 245 52.07 -31.88 -27.41
C TYR A 245 50.61 -31.46 -27.28
N LEU A 246 49.80 -31.59 -28.33
CA LEU A 246 48.36 -31.29 -28.30
C LEU A 246 47.49 -32.55 -28.38
N VAL A 247 47.97 -33.61 -29.03
CA VAL A 247 47.25 -34.87 -29.25
C VAL A 247 48.24 -36.04 -29.12
N LYS A 248 48.04 -36.89 -28.12
CA LYS A 248 48.78 -38.15 -28.02
C LYS A 248 48.15 -39.19 -28.94
N VAL A 249 48.94 -39.71 -29.87
CA VAL A 249 48.61 -40.94 -30.58
C VAL A 249 48.92 -42.09 -29.62
N SER A 250 47.94 -42.92 -29.30
CA SER A 250 48.15 -44.13 -28.51
C SER A 250 49.06 -45.11 -29.26
N ASP A 251 50.11 -45.61 -28.61
CA ASP A 251 51.11 -46.59 -29.09
C ASP A 251 50.56 -47.99 -29.42
N ARG A 252 49.39 -48.10 -30.07
CA ARG A 252 48.87 -49.38 -30.59
C ARG A 252 48.74 -49.40 -32.11
N GLY A 253 49.71 -48.83 -32.83
CA GLY A 253 49.61 -48.80 -34.29
C GLY A 253 50.87 -48.48 -35.11
N GLN A 254 52.08 -48.46 -34.54
CA GLN A 254 53.30 -48.38 -35.37
C GLN A 254 53.64 -49.75 -35.98
N SER A 255 52.86 -50.15 -36.97
CA SER A 255 53.36 -50.97 -38.08
C SER A 255 52.35 -50.93 -39.22
N ARG A 256 52.55 -50.01 -40.16
CA ARG A 256 52.38 -50.19 -41.62
C ARG A 256 52.51 -48.85 -42.34
N LEU A 257 53.50 -48.79 -43.22
CA LEU A 257 53.66 -47.73 -44.24
C LEU A 257 52.37 -47.55 -45.06
N PRO A 258 52.04 -46.33 -45.53
CA PRO A 258 50.88 -46.11 -46.37
C PRO A 258 51.16 -46.57 -47.79
N VAL A 259 50.32 -47.46 -48.31
CA VAL A 259 50.25 -47.78 -49.74
C VAL A 259 49.46 -46.67 -50.45
N PRO A 260 49.92 -46.09 -51.56
CA PRO A 260 49.18 -45.04 -52.24
C PRO A 260 48.01 -45.62 -53.04
N GLY A 261 46.80 -45.13 -52.78
CA GLY A 261 45.63 -45.33 -53.65
C GLY A 261 44.47 -46.10 -53.00
N LEU A 262 43.72 -45.43 -52.11
CA LEU A 262 42.27 -45.57 -52.03
C LEU A 262 41.70 -44.46 -51.12
N HIS A 263 40.95 -43.53 -51.69
CA HIS A 263 40.07 -42.66 -50.91
C HIS A 263 38.96 -43.53 -50.31
N ALA A 264 39.04 -43.81 -49.02
CA ALA A 264 37.91 -44.34 -48.24
C ALA A 264 37.83 -43.59 -46.92
N VAL A 265 36.82 -42.73 -46.83
CA VAL A 265 36.36 -42.05 -45.62
C VAL A 265 35.84 -43.12 -44.65
N LEU A 266 36.64 -43.43 -43.63
CA LEU A 266 36.15 -44.06 -42.39
C LEU A 266 36.30 -43.02 -41.27
N PRO A 267 35.28 -42.86 -40.39
CA PRO A 267 35.35 -41.88 -39.31
C PRO A 267 36.41 -42.35 -38.28
N PRO A 268 37.26 -41.45 -37.77
CA PRO A 268 38.16 -41.79 -36.70
C PRO A 268 37.37 -42.09 -35.42
N ASP A 269 37.75 -43.16 -34.74
CA ASP A 269 37.26 -43.58 -33.43
C ASP A 269 37.32 -42.40 -32.41
N PRO A 270 36.22 -42.01 -31.73
CA PRO A 270 36.16 -40.75 -30.97
C PRO A 270 36.71 -40.81 -29.53
N GLN A 271 37.30 -41.92 -29.08
CA GLN A 271 37.34 -42.20 -27.64
C GLN A 271 38.56 -41.74 -26.82
N GLY A 272 39.52 -40.98 -27.38
CA GLY A 272 40.68 -40.55 -26.57
C GLY A 272 41.18 -39.11 -26.67
N ASN A 273 40.82 -38.37 -27.73
CA ASN A 273 41.45 -37.08 -28.02
C ASN A 273 40.40 -35.95 -28.02
N CYS A 274 40.64 -34.90 -27.23
CA CYS A 274 39.69 -33.79 -27.06
C CYS A 274 40.25 -32.46 -27.59
N PRO A 275 40.42 -32.29 -28.91
CA PRO A 275 40.90 -31.03 -29.49
C PRO A 275 39.86 -29.91 -29.38
N LYS A 276 38.56 -30.22 -29.41
CA LYS A 276 37.45 -29.26 -29.31
C LYS A 276 36.68 -29.41 -28.01
N VAL A 277 36.38 -28.28 -27.36
CA VAL A 277 35.58 -28.20 -26.13
C VAL A 277 34.27 -27.47 -26.45
N SER A 278 33.13 -28.12 -26.24
CA SER A 278 31.80 -27.60 -26.66
C SER A 278 31.40 -26.28 -25.98
N SER A 279 31.99 -25.96 -24.83
CA SER A 279 31.72 -24.74 -24.06
C SER A 279 32.67 -23.57 -24.38
N ILE A 280 33.76 -23.81 -25.13
CA ILE A 280 34.79 -22.80 -25.41
C ILE A 280 34.84 -22.54 -26.92
N ASN A 281 34.86 -21.27 -27.30
CA ASN A 281 35.08 -20.85 -28.68
C ASN A 281 36.48 -20.25 -28.81
N ASP A 282 37.48 -21.11 -29.07
CA ASP A 282 38.90 -20.72 -29.11
C ASP A 282 39.17 -19.58 -30.13
N ARG A 283 38.40 -19.48 -31.23
CA ARG A 283 38.48 -18.38 -32.21
C ARG A 283 38.00 -17.04 -31.65
N ASN A 284 36.95 -17.02 -30.85
CA ASN A 284 36.47 -15.79 -30.21
C ASN A 284 37.41 -15.37 -29.08
N GLU A 285 37.87 -16.33 -28.26
CA GLU A 285 38.84 -16.07 -27.19
C GLU A 285 40.16 -15.53 -27.73
N TRP A 286 40.63 -16.03 -28.88
CA TRP A 286 41.79 -15.46 -29.57
C TRP A 286 41.67 -13.95 -29.82
N LYS A 287 40.49 -13.48 -30.27
CA LYS A 287 40.24 -12.04 -30.47
C LYS A 287 40.30 -11.26 -29.16
N VAL A 288 39.80 -11.84 -28.08
CA VAL A 288 39.85 -11.25 -26.74
C VAL A 288 41.29 -11.12 -26.27
N VAL A 289 42.09 -12.18 -26.40
CA VAL A 289 43.52 -12.20 -26.01
C VAL A 289 44.33 -11.18 -26.83
N ARG A 290 44.16 -11.14 -28.16
CA ARG A 290 44.81 -10.15 -29.03
C ARG A 290 44.47 -8.71 -28.62
N LYS A 291 43.19 -8.43 -28.35
CA LYS A 291 42.75 -7.12 -27.88
C LYS A 291 43.34 -6.78 -26.50
N ALA A 292 43.40 -7.76 -25.59
CA ALA A 292 43.94 -7.58 -24.26
C ALA A 292 45.45 -7.26 -24.29
N LEU A 293 46.25 -7.98 -25.09
CA LEU A 293 47.68 -7.70 -25.27
C LEU A 293 47.93 -6.26 -25.73
N SER A 294 47.13 -5.77 -26.69
CA SER A 294 47.20 -4.38 -27.16
C SER A 294 46.89 -3.35 -26.04
N ILE A 295 45.86 -3.59 -25.21
CA ILE A 295 45.48 -2.67 -24.11
C ILE A 295 46.54 -2.64 -23.00
N ILE A 296 47.17 -3.79 -22.72
CA ILE A 296 48.23 -3.91 -21.71
C ILE A 296 49.51 -3.17 -22.15
N GLY A 297 49.68 -2.95 -23.46
CA GLY A 297 50.77 -2.19 -24.04
C GLY A 297 51.86 -3.04 -24.70
N PHE A 298 51.53 -4.24 -25.17
CA PHE A 298 52.42 -5.02 -26.04
C PHE A 298 52.41 -4.42 -27.45
N CYS A 299 53.58 -4.27 -28.06
CA CYS A 299 53.67 -3.91 -29.49
C CYS A 299 53.47 -5.16 -30.37
N GLU A 300 53.10 -4.96 -31.64
CA GLU A 300 52.86 -6.08 -32.56
C GLU A 300 54.12 -6.93 -32.79
N GLU A 301 55.31 -6.34 -32.73
CA GLU A 301 56.60 -7.06 -32.79
C GLU A 301 56.78 -8.00 -31.59
N GLU A 302 56.55 -7.52 -30.37
CA GLU A 302 56.60 -8.33 -29.14
C GLU A 302 55.56 -9.46 -29.17
N VAL A 303 54.36 -9.20 -29.72
CA VAL A 303 53.33 -10.22 -29.89
C VAL A 303 53.79 -11.27 -30.90
N GLU A 304 54.38 -10.88 -32.02
CA GLU A 304 54.91 -11.82 -33.02
C GLU A 304 56.07 -12.66 -32.44
N GLU A 305 57.01 -12.05 -31.73
CA GLU A 305 58.08 -12.76 -31.01
C GLU A 305 57.55 -13.75 -29.96
N LEU A 306 56.51 -13.36 -29.22
CA LEU A 306 55.86 -14.23 -28.23
C LEU A 306 55.21 -15.44 -28.92
N LEU A 307 54.49 -15.22 -30.02
CA LEU A 307 53.83 -16.28 -30.78
C LEU A 307 54.84 -17.19 -31.49
N ASN A 308 55.98 -16.66 -31.93
CA ASN A 308 57.10 -17.44 -32.45
C ASN A 308 57.57 -18.46 -31.40
N ILE A 309 57.75 -18.05 -30.14
CA ILE A 309 58.13 -18.96 -29.06
C ILE A 309 57.10 -20.07 -28.87
N ILE A 310 55.80 -19.72 -28.86
CA ILE A 310 54.71 -20.70 -28.70
C ILE A 310 54.69 -21.71 -29.87
N ALA A 311 54.90 -21.24 -31.11
CA ALA A 311 55.02 -22.10 -32.27
C ALA A 311 56.26 -23.01 -32.19
N SER A 312 57.41 -22.48 -31.74
CA SER A 312 58.63 -23.26 -31.54
C SER A 312 58.45 -24.39 -30.52
N VAL A 313 57.70 -24.16 -29.43
CA VAL A 313 57.39 -25.22 -28.45
C VAL A 313 56.57 -26.35 -29.09
N LEU A 314 55.60 -26.04 -29.96
CA LEU A 314 54.82 -27.05 -30.69
C LEU A 314 55.68 -27.86 -31.66
N HIS A 315 56.56 -27.19 -32.41
CA HIS A 315 57.49 -27.84 -33.34
C HIS A 315 58.53 -28.70 -32.61
N LEU A 316 59.03 -28.24 -31.47
CA LEU A 316 59.99 -28.98 -30.65
C LEU A 316 59.41 -30.33 -30.19
N GLY A 317 58.11 -30.37 -29.88
CA GLY A 317 57.43 -31.62 -29.50
C GLY A 317 57.36 -32.66 -30.61
N ASN A 318 57.46 -32.26 -31.88
CA ASN A 318 57.44 -33.16 -33.03
C ASN A 318 58.83 -33.72 -33.39
N VAL A 319 59.89 -33.35 -32.67
CA VAL A 319 61.23 -33.91 -32.87
C VAL A 319 61.27 -35.35 -32.36
N HIS A 320 61.60 -36.29 -33.26
CA HIS A 320 61.74 -37.71 -32.96
C HIS A 320 63.22 -38.11 -32.96
N PHE A 321 63.56 -39.03 -32.06
CA PHE A 321 64.89 -39.62 -31.94
C PHE A 321 64.83 -41.09 -32.35
N GLU A 322 65.90 -41.60 -32.95
CA GLU A 322 66.13 -43.02 -33.23
C GLU A 322 67.43 -43.45 -32.55
N GLU A 323 67.52 -44.73 -32.16
CA GLU A 323 68.70 -45.30 -31.52
C GLU A 323 69.70 -45.79 -32.59
N GLU A 324 70.91 -45.25 -32.59
CA GLU A 324 72.03 -45.70 -33.43
C GLU A 324 72.68 -46.95 -32.85
N ASP A 325 73.38 -47.72 -33.69
CA ASP A 325 74.09 -48.97 -33.33
C ASP A 325 75.11 -48.81 -32.18
N SER A 326 75.54 -47.58 -31.89
CA SER A 326 76.42 -47.24 -30.75
C SER A 326 75.69 -47.02 -29.40
N GLY A 327 74.35 -47.18 -29.36
CA GLY A 327 73.53 -46.85 -28.18
C GLY A 327 73.29 -45.35 -27.98
N SER A 328 73.57 -44.54 -29.01
CA SER A 328 73.38 -43.08 -29.05
C SER A 328 72.07 -42.70 -29.73
N ALA A 329 71.42 -41.62 -29.29
CA ALA A 329 70.22 -41.11 -29.94
C ALA A 329 70.55 -40.14 -31.10
N ALA A 330 70.00 -40.38 -32.29
CA ALA A 330 70.08 -39.50 -33.46
C ALA A 330 68.72 -38.90 -33.80
N VAL A 331 68.70 -37.66 -34.34
CA VAL A 331 67.45 -37.01 -34.78
C VAL A 331 67.13 -37.38 -36.22
N THR A 332 65.88 -37.76 -36.49
CA THR A 332 65.42 -38.20 -37.82
C THR A 332 65.18 -37.07 -38.83
N THR A 333 65.11 -35.81 -38.40
CA THR A 333 64.85 -34.65 -39.27
C THR A 333 66.14 -33.89 -39.61
N GLU A 334 66.55 -33.91 -40.88
CA GLU A 334 67.96 -34.09 -41.24
C GLU A 334 68.83 -32.84 -41.51
N THR A 335 68.33 -31.59 -41.50
CA THR A 335 69.14 -30.47 -42.05
C THR A 335 69.61 -29.39 -41.08
N GLN A 336 69.13 -29.31 -39.83
CA GLN A 336 69.56 -28.26 -38.89
C GLN A 336 70.24 -28.74 -37.58
N ILE A 337 70.27 -30.05 -37.30
CA ILE A 337 70.75 -30.60 -36.01
C ILE A 337 72.16 -31.23 -36.08
N LYS A 338 72.73 -31.39 -37.29
CA LYS A 338 74.07 -31.98 -37.53
C LYS A 338 75.22 -31.27 -36.80
N TYR A 339 75.07 -29.99 -36.45
CA TYR A 339 76.06 -29.24 -35.67
C TYR A 339 75.87 -29.34 -34.15
N LEU A 340 74.64 -29.63 -33.67
CA LEU A 340 74.33 -29.82 -32.24
C LEU A 340 74.78 -31.18 -31.72
N ALA A 341 74.68 -32.23 -32.54
CA ALA A 341 75.06 -33.60 -32.17
C ALA A 341 76.58 -33.80 -31.94
N ARG A 342 77.43 -32.89 -32.44
CA ARG A 342 78.90 -33.07 -32.44
C ARG A 342 79.60 -32.62 -31.14
N LEU A 343 78.88 -32.00 -30.20
CA LEU A 343 79.43 -31.40 -28.97
C LEU A 343 78.87 -32.00 -27.67
N MET A 344 77.94 -32.95 -27.74
CA MET A 344 77.32 -33.58 -26.57
C MET A 344 77.89 -35.00 -26.38
N SER A 345 78.18 -35.39 -25.13
CA SER A 345 78.34 -36.81 -24.79
C SER A 345 77.10 -37.58 -25.28
N PRO A 346 77.24 -38.82 -25.79
CA PRO A 346 76.11 -39.55 -26.36
C PRO A 346 75.02 -39.73 -25.31
N LEU A 347 73.88 -39.07 -25.52
CA LEU A 347 72.66 -39.29 -24.75
C LEU A 347 71.94 -40.49 -25.35
N ASN A 348 71.34 -41.32 -24.50
CA ASN A 348 70.45 -42.38 -24.96
C ASN A 348 69.09 -41.79 -25.39
N LEU A 349 68.23 -42.63 -26.00
CA LEU A 349 66.93 -42.20 -26.54
C LEU A 349 66.05 -41.51 -25.49
N GLU A 350 65.97 -42.10 -24.29
CA GLU A 350 65.15 -41.58 -23.18
C GLU A 350 65.69 -40.25 -22.62
N GLN A 351 67.01 -40.09 -22.53
CA GLN A 351 67.66 -38.86 -22.08
C GLN A 351 67.49 -37.74 -23.11
N ALA A 352 67.56 -38.04 -24.41
CA ALA A 352 67.35 -37.06 -25.48
C ALA A 352 65.89 -36.57 -25.51
N ALA A 353 64.92 -37.48 -25.39
CA ALA A 353 63.49 -37.14 -25.26
C ALA A 353 63.22 -36.32 -23.98
N SER A 354 63.82 -36.70 -22.86
CA SER A 354 63.72 -35.96 -21.60
C SER A 354 64.34 -34.57 -21.68
N ALA A 355 65.45 -34.42 -22.40
CA ALA A 355 66.11 -33.12 -22.65
C ALA A 355 65.23 -32.18 -23.49
N ARG A 356 64.62 -32.69 -24.56
CA ARG A 356 63.65 -31.98 -25.41
C ARG A 356 62.46 -31.48 -24.58
N ASP A 357 61.91 -32.35 -23.75
CA ASP A 357 60.76 -32.04 -22.91
C ASP A 357 61.14 -31.02 -21.83
N ALA A 358 62.30 -31.17 -21.19
CA ALA A 358 62.81 -30.21 -20.20
C ALA A 358 63.02 -28.82 -20.82
N LEU A 359 63.56 -28.74 -22.04
CA LEU A 359 63.70 -27.48 -22.77
C LEU A 359 62.35 -26.85 -23.08
N SER A 360 61.38 -27.64 -23.57
CA SER A 360 60.02 -27.18 -23.88
C SER A 360 59.34 -26.57 -22.65
N LYS A 361 59.43 -27.26 -21.49
CA LYS A 361 58.93 -26.80 -20.19
C LYS A 361 59.62 -25.52 -19.73
N ALA A 362 60.95 -25.46 -19.85
CA ALA A 362 61.75 -24.32 -19.41
C ALA A 362 61.47 -23.06 -20.23
N VAL A 363 61.43 -23.17 -21.57
CA VAL A 363 61.09 -22.07 -22.47
C VAL A 363 59.71 -21.54 -22.14
N TYR A 364 58.68 -22.40 -22.11
CA TYR A 364 57.31 -21.96 -21.82
C TYR A 364 57.19 -21.33 -20.41
N GLY A 365 57.80 -21.95 -19.39
CA GLY A 365 57.74 -21.45 -18.02
C GLY A 365 58.43 -20.08 -17.84
N ARG A 366 59.58 -19.88 -18.48
CA ARG A 366 60.30 -18.59 -18.45
C ARG A 366 59.57 -17.53 -19.25
N THR A 367 59.03 -17.85 -20.43
CA THR A 367 58.20 -16.95 -21.21
C THR A 367 56.93 -16.52 -20.46
N PHE A 368 56.29 -17.43 -19.72
CA PHE A 368 55.16 -17.07 -18.86
C PHE A 368 55.57 -16.11 -17.74
N THR A 369 56.74 -16.32 -17.13
CA THR A 369 57.28 -15.44 -16.09
C THR A 369 57.60 -14.05 -16.66
N TRP A 370 58.22 -14.00 -17.84
CA TRP A 370 58.47 -12.77 -18.57
C TRP A 370 57.17 -12.02 -18.90
N LEU A 371 56.15 -12.73 -19.38
CA LEU A 371 54.83 -12.18 -19.67
C LEU A 371 54.22 -11.51 -18.44
N VAL A 372 54.29 -12.17 -17.27
CA VAL A 372 53.83 -11.60 -15.99
C VAL A 372 54.65 -10.36 -15.61
N ASN A 373 55.98 -10.40 -15.76
CA ASN A 373 56.85 -9.25 -15.47
C ASN A 373 56.55 -8.05 -16.38
N LYS A 374 56.27 -8.29 -17.67
CA LYS A 374 55.87 -7.25 -18.63
C LYS A 374 54.52 -6.64 -18.28
N ILE A 375 53.55 -7.46 -17.87
CA ILE A 375 52.27 -6.98 -17.32
C ILE A 375 52.52 -6.13 -16.06
N ASN A 376 53.37 -6.57 -15.15
CA ASN A 376 53.70 -5.81 -13.94
C ASN A 376 54.36 -4.46 -14.27
N ALA A 377 55.24 -4.41 -15.27
CA ALA A 377 55.85 -3.16 -15.72
C ALA A 377 54.81 -2.17 -16.29
N SER A 378 53.72 -2.66 -16.90
CA SER A 378 52.64 -1.80 -17.40
C SER A 378 51.62 -1.38 -16.32
N LEU A 379 51.60 -2.11 -15.20
CA LEU A 379 50.78 -1.83 -14.01
C LEU A 379 51.53 -1.03 -12.92
N ALA A 380 52.85 -0.89 -13.04
CA ALA A 380 53.69 -0.23 -12.05
C ALA A 380 53.30 1.24 -11.84
N TYR A 381 53.26 1.64 -10.57
CA TYR A 381 52.99 3.02 -10.17
C TYR A 381 54.16 3.94 -10.56
N LYS A 382 53.92 4.86 -11.51
CA LYS A 382 54.89 5.88 -11.93
C LYS A 382 54.52 7.22 -11.29
N ASP A 383 55.04 7.50 -10.10
CA ASP A 383 54.89 8.81 -9.48
C ASP A 383 56.13 9.66 -9.77
N GLU A 384 56.04 10.54 -10.77
CA GLU A 384 57.15 11.43 -11.15
C GLU A 384 57.34 12.60 -10.17
N VAL A 385 56.39 12.83 -9.25
CA VAL A 385 56.34 14.07 -8.45
C VAL A 385 56.99 13.92 -7.06
N TYR A 386 57.04 12.71 -6.48
CA TYR A 386 57.67 12.48 -5.17
C TYR A 386 58.33 11.08 -5.10
N PRO A 387 59.68 10.95 -5.21
CA PRO A 387 60.37 9.66 -5.20
C PRO A 387 60.50 9.00 -3.81
N THR A 388 60.06 9.67 -2.74
CA THR A 388 60.15 9.16 -1.37
C THR A 388 58.83 8.57 -0.91
N SER A 389 58.72 7.24 -1.05
CA SER A 389 57.88 6.30 -0.28
C SER A 389 56.87 6.94 0.69
N ARG A 390 55.75 7.45 0.18
CA ARG A 390 54.50 7.38 0.92
C ARG A 390 53.92 6.01 0.60
N SER A 391 54.05 5.09 1.55
CA SER A 391 53.55 3.71 1.50
C SER A 391 52.15 3.66 0.89
N ALA A 392 52.06 3.23 -0.37
CA ALA A 392 50.76 2.88 -0.96
C ALA A 392 50.16 1.75 -0.13
N SER A 393 48.90 1.90 0.27
CA SER A 393 48.20 0.80 0.94
C SER A 393 47.80 -0.24 -0.10
N VAL A 394 47.81 -1.51 0.29
CA VAL A 394 47.61 -2.60 -0.66
C VAL A 394 46.40 -3.45 -0.29
N ILE A 395 45.60 -3.80 -1.29
CA ILE A 395 44.62 -4.89 -1.19
C ILE A 395 45.07 -6.01 -2.12
N GLY A 396 45.57 -7.10 -1.52
CA GLY A 396 45.93 -8.33 -2.22
C GLY A 396 44.71 -9.20 -2.51
N LEU A 397 44.67 -9.83 -3.68
CA LEU A 397 43.68 -10.83 -4.06
C LEU A 397 44.42 -12.13 -4.35
N LEU A 398 44.16 -13.17 -3.56
CA LEU A 398 44.75 -14.48 -3.76
C LEU A 398 43.72 -15.41 -4.42
N ASP A 399 43.98 -15.80 -5.67
CA ASP A 399 43.24 -16.82 -6.42
C ASP A 399 44.15 -18.03 -6.61
N ILE A 400 43.89 -19.09 -5.86
CA ILE A 400 44.67 -20.32 -5.82
C ILE A 400 43.84 -21.51 -6.27
N TYR A 401 44.51 -22.56 -6.71
CA TYR A 401 43.89 -23.87 -6.90
C TYR A 401 43.23 -24.34 -5.60
N GLY A 402 42.07 -24.98 -5.74
CA GLY A 402 41.46 -25.70 -4.64
C GLY A 402 42.19 -27.02 -4.38
N PHE A 403 41.86 -27.64 -3.26
CA PHE A 403 42.27 -29.01 -2.96
C PHE A 403 41.82 -29.97 -4.07
N GLU A 404 42.73 -30.78 -4.61
CA GLU A 404 42.47 -31.71 -5.72
C GLU A 404 42.56 -33.16 -5.26
N VAL A 405 41.48 -33.91 -5.48
CA VAL A 405 41.44 -35.37 -5.25
C VAL A 405 40.90 -36.04 -6.51
N PHE A 406 41.79 -36.61 -7.30
CA PHE A 406 41.48 -37.36 -8.52
C PHE A 406 41.59 -38.87 -8.29
N GLN A 407 41.17 -39.64 -9.32
CA GLN A 407 41.36 -41.10 -9.31
C GLN A 407 42.85 -41.46 -9.34
N HIS A 408 43.67 -40.68 -10.05
CA HIS A 408 45.12 -40.80 -10.08
C HIS A 408 45.73 -39.46 -9.68
N ASN A 409 46.39 -39.39 -8.52
CA ASN A 409 47.07 -38.19 -8.04
C ASN A 409 48.58 -38.38 -8.19
N SER A 410 49.24 -37.33 -8.66
CA SER A 410 50.67 -37.30 -8.97
C SER A 410 51.36 -36.17 -8.18
N PHE A 411 52.65 -35.93 -8.46
CA PHE A 411 53.46 -34.86 -7.89
C PHE A 411 52.78 -33.48 -7.92
N GLU A 412 52.06 -33.17 -9.00
CA GLU A 412 51.33 -31.91 -9.16
C GLU A 412 50.23 -31.74 -8.10
N GLN A 413 49.40 -32.77 -7.88
CA GLN A 413 48.38 -32.77 -6.84
C GLN A 413 49.01 -32.70 -5.45
N PHE A 414 50.13 -33.37 -5.23
CA PHE A 414 50.86 -33.31 -3.96
C PHE A 414 51.28 -31.87 -3.63
N CYS A 415 51.87 -31.15 -4.60
CA CYS A 415 52.23 -29.74 -4.43
C CYS A 415 51.00 -28.84 -4.17
N ILE A 416 49.91 -29.03 -4.93
CA ILE A 416 48.67 -28.26 -4.76
C ILE A 416 48.04 -28.49 -3.38
N ASN A 417 47.98 -29.74 -2.93
CA ASN A 417 47.38 -30.11 -1.66
C ASN A 417 48.25 -29.64 -0.47
N TYR A 418 49.58 -29.68 -0.60
CA TYR A 418 50.49 -29.09 0.37
C TYR A 418 50.30 -27.56 0.53
N CYS A 419 50.15 -26.81 -0.57
CA CYS A 419 49.80 -25.39 -0.51
C CYS A 419 48.49 -25.13 0.24
N ASN A 420 47.44 -25.91 -0.08
CA ASN A 420 46.14 -25.79 0.57
C ASN A 420 46.21 -26.12 2.07
N GLU A 421 46.99 -27.13 2.47
CA GLU A 421 47.23 -27.49 3.87
C GLU A 421 47.88 -26.31 4.64
N LYS A 422 48.92 -25.70 4.06
CA LYS A 422 49.61 -24.55 4.64
C LYS A 422 48.73 -23.31 4.76
N LEU A 423 47.92 -23.02 3.74
CA LEU A 423 46.99 -21.89 3.78
C LEU A 423 45.86 -22.12 4.80
N GLN A 424 45.42 -23.35 4.97
CA GLN A 424 44.43 -23.69 5.99
C GLN A 424 45.01 -23.58 7.40
N GLN A 425 46.26 -23.99 7.62
CA GLN A 425 46.97 -23.74 8.88
C GLN A 425 46.99 -22.24 9.20
N LEU A 426 47.45 -21.42 8.25
CA LEU A 426 47.52 -19.96 8.42
C LEU A 426 46.14 -19.35 8.70
N PHE A 427 45.10 -19.83 8.01
CA PHE A 427 43.73 -19.39 8.22
C PHE A 427 43.24 -19.60 9.64
N ILE A 428 43.43 -20.81 10.18
CA ILE A 428 42.99 -21.16 11.52
C ILE A 428 43.77 -20.34 12.54
N GLU A 429 45.09 -20.22 12.38
CA GLU A 429 45.95 -19.44 13.26
C GLU A 429 45.57 -17.96 13.30
N LEU A 430 45.41 -17.31 12.13
CA LEU A 430 45.02 -15.90 12.05
C LEU A 430 43.59 -15.66 12.55
N THR A 431 42.65 -16.59 12.27
CA THR A 431 41.27 -16.47 12.77
C THR A 431 41.25 -16.57 14.30
N LEU A 432 41.97 -17.52 14.89
CA LEU A 432 42.05 -17.68 16.34
C LEU A 432 42.73 -16.49 17.00
N LYS A 433 43.85 -16.03 16.43
CA LYS A 433 44.60 -14.87 16.94
C LYS A 433 43.75 -13.61 16.91
N SER A 434 43.05 -13.33 15.81
CA SER A 434 42.15 -12.19 15.68
C SER A 434 41.00 -12.22 16.70
N GLU A 435 40.41 -13.40 16.95
CA GLU A 435 39.36 -13.53 17.97
C GLU A 435 39.91 -13.35 19.40
N GLN A 436 41.11 -13.86 19.68
CA GLN A 436 41.79 -13.67 20.97
C GLN A 436 42.09 -12.20 21.25
N GLU A 437 42.68 -11.50 20.27
CA GLU A 437 42.99 -10.06 20.36
C GLU A 437 41.72 -9.23 20.60
N GLU A 438 40.60 -9.55 19.93
CA GLU A 438 39.34 -8.85 20.16
C GLU A 438 38.81 -9.09 21.57
N TYR A 439 38.85 -10.32 22.08
CA TYR A 439 38.34 -10.65 23.41
C TYR A 439 39.21 -9.99 24.48
N GLU A 440 40.52 -9.99 24.32
CA GLU A 440 41.45 -9.28 25.18
C GLU A 440 41.18 -7.76 25.17
N SER A 441 41.02 -7.17 23.98
CA SER A 441 40.72 -5.74 23.83
C SER A 441 39.41 -5.32 24.51
N GLU A 442 38.42 -6.22 24.52
CA GLU A 442 37.10 -6.02 25.11
C GLU A 442 37.02 -6.49 26.57
N GLY A 443 38.10 -7.08 27.11
CA GLY A 443 38.18 -7.55 28.51
C GLY A 443 37.38 -8.83 28.79
N ILE A 444 37.22 -9.70 27.80
CA ILE A 444 36.47 -10.95 27.88
C ILE A 444 37.42 -12.13 28.03
N ALA A 445 37.13 -13.03 28.97
CA ALA A 445 37.92 -14.25 29.18
C ALA A 445 37.83 -15.19 27.96
N TRP A 446 39.00 -15.62 27.47
CA TRP A 446 39.14 -16.58 26.37
C TRP A 446 38.90 -18.02 26.84
N GLU A 447 38.06 -18.75 26.10
CA GLU A 447 37.85 -20.18 26.29
C GLU A 447 38.60 -20.95 25.18
N PRO A 448 39.51 -21.90 25.50
CA PRO A 448 40.23 -22.66 24.49
C PRO A 448 39.30 -23.47 23.61
N VAL A 449 39.41 -23.30 22.29
CA VAL A 449 38.59 -24.02 21.32
C VAL A 449 39.35 -25.22 20.78
N PRO A 450 38.82 -26.45 20.83
CA PRO A 450 39.44 -27.59 20.19
C PRO A 450 39.34 -27.46 18.66
N PHE A 451 40.49 -27.45 17.98
CA PHE A 451 40.57 -27.43 16.52
C PHE A 451 41.60 -28.46 16.03
N PHE A 452 41.47 -28.86 14.76
CA PHE A 452 42.41 -29.79 14.13
C PHE A 452 43.72 -29.06 13.80
N ASN A 453 44.86 -29.58 14.28
CA ASN A 453 46.15 -28.94 14.07
C ASN A 453 46.81 -29.42 12.76
N ASN A 454 46.60 -28.66 11.69
CA ASN A 454 47.20 -28.91 10.37
C ASN A 454 48.74 -28.89 10.36
N LYS A 455 49.38 -28.28 11.36
CA LYS A 455 50.84 -28.17 11.42
C LYS A 455 51.54 -29.52 11.35
N ILE A 456 50.94 -30.57 11.92
CA ILE A 456 51.50 -31.93 11.92
C ILE A 456 51.68 -32.46 10.48
N ILE A 457 50.71 -32.19 9.59
CA ILE A 457 50.77 -32.61 8.19
C ILE A 457 51.75 -31.73 7.41
N CYS A 458 51.77 -30.43 7.70
CA CYS A 458 52.73 -29.51 7.09
C CYS A 458 54.18 -29.89 7.44
N ASP A 459 54.45 -30.20 8.71
CA ASP A 459 55.76 -30.61 9.20
C ASP A 459 56.18 -31.93 8.53
N LEU A 460 55.27 -32.93 8.43
CA LEU A 460 55.52 -34.18 7.69
C LEU A 460 56.00 -33.95 6.24
N VAL A 461 55.48 -32.92 5.56
CA VAL A 461 55.85 -32.62 4.17
C VAL A 461 57.15 -31.82 4.09
N GLU A 462 57.33 -30.81 4.95
CA GLU A 462 58.37 -29.78 4.77
C GLU A 462 59.56 -29.89 5.73
N GLU A 463 59.50 -30.71 6.78
CA GLU A 463 60.52 -30.77 7.82
C GLU A 463 61.91 -31.00 7.22
N LYS A 464 62.90 -30.23 7.68
CA LYS A 464 64.27 -30.35 7.15
C LYS A 464 64.81 -31.73 7.50
N PHE A 465 65.40 -32.41 6.52
CA PHE A 465 66.03 -33.74 6.64
C PHE A 465 65.09 -34.92 6.91
N ARG A 466 63.83 -34.70 7.31
CA ARG A 466 62.85 -35.76 7.60
C ARG A 466 61.55 -35.68 6.82
N GLY A 467 61.26 -34.53 6.22
CA GLY A 467 60.04 -34.32 5.44
C GLY A 467 60.10 -34.97 4.06
N ILE A 468 58.93 -35.25 3.49
CA ILE A 468 58.77 -35.88 2.18
C ILE A 468 59.56 -35.14 1.08
N ILE A 469 59.56 -33.80 1.09
CA ILE A 469 60.30 -32.99 0.11
C ILE A 469 61.81 -33.17 0.25
N SER A 470 62.33 -33.22 1.49
CA SER A 470 63.76 -33.44 1.72
C SER A 470 64.21 -34.83 1.29
N ILE A 471 63.38 -35.85 1.51
CA ILE A 471 63.66 -37.23 1.07
C ILE A 471 63.64 -37.31 -0.46
N LEU A 472 62.67 -36.65 -1.10
CA LEU A 472 62.58 -36.60 -2.57
C LEU A 472 63.80 -35.92 -3.17
N ASP A 473 64.24 -34.79 -2.61
CA ASP A 473 65.43 -34.08 -3.07
C ASP A 473 66.71 -34.90 -2.86
N GLU A 474 66.82 -35.65 -1.76
CA GLU A 474 67.97 -36.52 -1.49
C GLU A 474 68.06 -37.68 -2.49
N GLU A 475 66.94 -38.33 -2.82
CA GLU A 475 66.92 -39.40 -3.82
C GLU A 475 67.16 -38.89 -5.25
N CYS A 476 66.66 -37.70 -5.59
CA CYS A 476 67.00 -37.02 -6.85
C CYS A 476 68.50 -36.75 -7.00
N LEU A 477 69.21 -36.54 -5.88
CA LEU A 477 70.64 -36.19 -5.85
C LEU A 477 71.57 -37.41 -5.67
N ARG A 478 71.01 -38.62 -5.50
CA ARG A 478 71.76 -39.83 -5.22
C ARG A 478 72.53 -40.30 -6.47
N PRO A 479 73.86 -40.50 -6.39
CA PRO A 479 74.60 -41.13 -7.47
C PRO A 479 74.27 -42.64 -7.53
N GLY A 480 73.60 -43.09 -8.59
CA GLY A 480 73.19 -44.48 -8.84
C GLY A 480 71.87 -44.59 -9.61
N ASP A 481 71.35 -45.82 -9.78
CA ASP A 481 70.03 -46.08 -10.40
C ASP A 481 68.89 -45.73 -9.41
N ALA A 482 68.69 -44.44 -9.16
CA ALA A 482 67.56 -43.95 -8.37
C ALA A 482 66.26 -44.15 -9.15
N SER A 483 65.25 -44.76 -8.52
CA SER A 483 63.93 -44.98 -9.11
C SER A 483 62.82 -44.53 -8.18
N ASP A 484 61.62 -44.31 -8.71
CA ASP A 484 60.49 -43.89 -7.88
C ASP A 484 60.15 -44.92 -6.76
N ILE A 485 60.50 -46.19 -6.98
CA ILE A 485 60.32 -47.27 -5.99
C ILE A 485 61.32 -47.11 -4.84
N THR A 486 62.58 -46.76 -5.11
CA THR A 486 63.58 -46.53 -4.05
C THR A 486 63.22 -45.31 -3.21
N PHE A 487 62.59 -44.30 -3.82
CA PHE A 487 62.00 -43.18 -3.10
C PHE A 487 60.86 -43.64 -2.16
N LEU A 488 59.94 -44.48 -2.64
CA LEU A 488 58.84 -45.00 -1.81
C LEU A 488 59.36 -45.83 -0.62
N GLU A 489 60.37 -46.69 -0.84
CA GLU A 489 60.98 -47.48 0.24
C GLU A 489 61.62 -46.59 1.31
N LYS A 490 62.32 -45.53 0.91
CA LYS A 490 62.94 -44.59 1.85
C LYS A 490 61.91 -43.77 2.62
N LEU A 491 60.77 -43.44 2.00
CA LEU A 491 59.63 -42.86 2.70
C LEU A 491 59.08 -43.83 3.75
N GLU A 492 58.92 -45.11 3.43
CA GLU A 492 58.45 -46.12 4.38
C GLU A 492 59.37 -46.24 5.60
N ASP A 493 60.70 -46.24 5.38
CA ASP A 493 61.68 -46.35 6.46
C ASP A 493 61.73 -45.10 7.36
N THR A 494 61.56 -43.91 6.77
CA THR A 494 61.75 -42.64 7.49
C THR A 494 60.46 -42.11 8.12
N VAL A 495 59.32 -42.18 7.41
CA VAL A 495 58.02 -41.61 7.80
C VAL A 495 56.90 -42.64 7.98
N GLY A 496 57.20 -43.94 7.82
CA GLY A 496 56.21 -45.03 7.98
C GLY A 496 55.52 -45.12 9.35
N GLY A 497 56.14 -44.59 10.41
CA GLY A 497 55.52 -44.55 11.75
C GLY A 497 54.54 -43.39 11.98
N HIS A 498 54.37 -42.49 11.02
CA HIS A 498 53.60 -41.26 11.22
C HIS A 498 52.08 -41.49 11.06
N PRO A 499 51.22 -40.99 11.96
CA PRO A 499 49.77 -41.29 11.95
C PRO A 499 49.03 -40.79 10.70
N HIS A 500 49.61 -39.84 9.97
CA HIS A 500 49.03 -39.28 8.74
C HIS A 500 49.60 -39.88 7.44
N PHE A 501 50.48 -40.88 7.52
CA PHE A 501 51.13 -41.50 6.37
C PHE A 501 50.86 -43.01 6.34
N VAL A 502 50.41 -43.54 5.20
CA VAL A 502 50.08 -44.96 5.05
C VAL A 502 50.57 -45.45 3.69
N THR A 503 51.23 -46.61 3.64
CA THR A 503 51.61 -47.29 2.38
C THR A 503 51.01 -48.68 2.30
N HIS A 504 51.13 -49.35 1.15
CA HIS A 504 50.61 -50.70 0.96
C HIS A 504 51.21 -51.71 1.98
N LYS A 505 52.48 -51.56 2.36
CA LYS A 505 53.12 -52.42 3.38
C LYS A 505 52.52 -52.19 4.77
N LEU A 506 52.27 -50.93 5.13
CA LEU A 506 51.79 -50.50 6.45
C LEU A 506 50.26 -50.57 6.61
N ALA A 507 49.51 -50.74 5.52
CA ALA A 507 48.06 -50.72 5.49
C ALA A 507 47.38 -52.00 6.02
N ASP A 508 46.21 -51.83 6.66
CA ASP A 508 45.29 -52.91 7.06
C ASP A 508 44.71 -53.67 5.84
N GLY A 509 44.25 -54.91 6.04
CA GLY A 509 43.74 -55.79 4.97
C GLY A 509 42.57 -55.23 4.12
N LYS A 510 41.82 -54.24 4.63
CA LYS A 510 40.80 -53.50 3.84
C LYS A 510 41.42 -52.41 2.97
N VAL A 511 42.44 -51.72 3.46
CA VAL A 511 43.12 -50.60 2.78
C VAL A 511 44.04 -51.13 1.66
N ARG A 512 44.66 -52.30 1.85
CA ARG A 512 45.45 -53.01 0.82
C ARG A 512 44.66 -53.37 -0.45
N LYS A 513 43.32 -53.42 -0.40
CA LYS A 513 42.47 -53.67 -1.59
C LYS A 513 42.29 -52.44 -2.48
N VAL A 514 42.57 -51.24 -1.96
CA VAL A 514 42.31 -49.96 -2.63
C VAL A 514 43.60 -49.23 -2.99
N LEU A 515 44.68 -49.45 -2.23
CA LEU A 515 45.98 -48.78 -2.44
C LEU A 515 46.91 -49.63 -3.33
N GLY A 516 47.50 -49.02 -4.36
CA GLY A 516 48.52 -49.65 -5.20
C GLY A 516 49.83 -49.94 -4.45
N ARG A 517 50.69 -50.82 -5.00
CA ARG A 517 52.02 -51.11 -4.42
C ARG A 517 53.02 -49.95 -4.60
N ASP A 518 52.75 -49.11 -5.58
CA ASP A 518 53.46 -47.92 -6.03
C ASP A 518 52.77 -46.63 -5.57
N GLU A 519 51.94 -46.71 -4.53
CA GLU A 519 51.19 -45.57 -3.99
C GLU A 519 51.44 -45.37 -2.49
N PHE A 520 51.50 -44.10 -2.09
CA PHE A 520 51.40 -43.70 -0.69
C PHE A 520 50.15 -42.87 -0.45
N ARG A 521 49.57 -43.01 0.75
CA ARG A 521 48.39 -42.28 1.19
C ARG A 521 48.76 -41.27 2.25
N LEU A 522 48.34 -40.02 2.05
CA LEU A 522 48.38 -38.97 3.06
C LEU A 522 46.98 -38.64 3.56
N LEU A 523 46.87 -38.52 4.88
CA LEU A 523 45.67 -38.10 5.59
C LEU A 523 45.68 -36.58 5.75
N HIS A 524 45.21 -35.86 4.73
CA HIS A 524 45.06 -34.41 4.75
C HIS A 524 43.85 -33.97 5.60
N TYR A 525 43.77 -32.68 5.94
CA TYR A 525 42.59 -32.14 6.65
C TYR A 525 41.27 -32.34 5.88
N ALA A 526 41.35 -32.33 4.56
CA ALA A 526 40.24 -32.50 3.64
C ALA A 526 39.75 -33.95 3.55
N GLY A 527 40.64 -34.92 3.76
CA GLY A 527 40.40 -36.33 3.52
C GLY A 527 41.66 -37.09 3.10
N GLU A 528 41.46 -38.36 2.75
CA GLU A 528 42.53 -39.27 2.35
C GLU A 528 42.84 -39.11 0.86
N VAL A 529 44.12 -38.98 0.51
CA VAL A 529 44.58 -38.88 -0.88
C VAL A 529 45.66 -39.91 -1.15
N ASN A 530 45.48 -40.71 -2.21
CA ASN A 530 46.48 -41.67 -2.69
C ASN A 530 47.29 -41.01 -3.82
N TYR A 531 48.61 -40.99 -3.67
CA TYR A 531 49.55 -40.48 -4.67
C TYR A 531 50.38 -41.63 -5.23
N SER A 532 50.44 -41.73 -6.56
CA SER A 532 51.34 -42.67 -7.25
C SER A 532 52.73 -42.08 -7.34
N VAL A 533 53.76 -42.83 -6.94
CA VAL A 533 55.15 -42.34 -6.99
C VAL A 533 55.71 -42.29 -8.41
N ASN A 534 55.05 -42.93 -9.39
CA ASN A 534 55.55 -42.99 -10.75
C ASN A 534 55.76 -41.59 -11.36
N GLY A 535 56.99 -41.32 -11.81
CA GLY A 535 57.44 -40.05 -12.37
C GLY A 535 57.66 -38.94 -11.33
N PHE A 536 57.69 -39.22 -10.02
CA PHE A 536 57.98 -38.20 -9.01
C PHE A 536 59.39 -37.65 -9.13
N LEU A 537 60.40 -38.51 -9.32
CA LEU A 537 61.79 -38.08 -9.44
C LEU A 537 62.01 -37.22 -10.69
N ASP A 538 61.50 -37.68 -11.84
CA ASP A 538 61.62 -36.96 -13.12
C ASP A 538 60.95 -35.59 -13.09
N LYS A 539 59.77 -35.51 -12.47
CA LYS A 539 59.03 -34.25 -12.32
C LYS A 539 59.71 -33.30 -11.34
N ASN A 540 60.40 -33.82 -10.32
CA ASN A 540 61.13 -32.99 -9.38
C ASN A 540 62.45 -32.46 -9.95
N ASN A 541 63.12 -33.25 -10.78
CA ASN A 541 64.48 -32.98 -11.24
C ASN A 541 64.62 -31.73 -12.14
N ASP A 542 63.60 -31.31 -12.90
CA ASP A 542 63.54 -30.10 -13.79
C ASP A 542 64.89 -29.59 -14.32
N LEU A 543 65.78 -30.53 -14.71
CA LEU A 543 67.19 -30.24 -14.92
C LEU A 543 67.39 -29.84 -16.38
N LEU A 544 67.57 -28.55 -16.61
CA LEU A 544 67.93 -28.05 -17.92
C LEU A 544 69.45 -28.14 -18.13
N PHE A 545 69.86 -28.98 -19.09
CA PHE A 545 71.27 -29.14 -19.45
C PHE A 545 71.92 -27.79 -19.81
N ARG A 546 73.16 -27.58 -19.34
CA ARG A 546 73.92 -26.34 -19.57
C ARG A 546 74.05 -25.99 -21.05
N ASN A 547 74.32 -26.98 -21.90
CA ASN A 547 74.48 -26.80 -23.34
C ASN A 547 73.21 -26.22 -23.99
N LEU A 548 72.03 -26.65 -23.54
CA LEU A 548 70.76 -26.12 -24.02
C LEU A 548 70.55 -24.66 -23.60
N LYS A 549 70.99 -24.29 -22.38
CA LYS A 549 70.98 -22.89 -21.93
C LYS A 549 71.90 -22.01 -22.79
N GLU A 550 73.11 -22.48 -23.10
CA GLU A 550 74.08 -21.75 -23.92
C GLU A 550 73.52 -21.44 -25.32
N VAL A 551 72.82 -22.39 -25.93
CA VAL A 551 72.14 -22.20 -27.23
C VAL A 551 71.00 -21.19 -27.13
N MET A 552 70.18 -21.25 -26.07
CA MET A 552 69.08 -20.30 -25.88
C MET A 552 69.57 -18.86 -25.67
N CYS A 553 70.73 -18.68 -25.01
CA CYS A 553 71.40 -17.38 -24.87
C CYS A 553 71.93 -16.79 -26.18
N GLN A 554 71.97 -17.57 -27.27
CA GLN A 554 72.40 -17.13 -28.61
C GLN A 554 71.22 -16.86 -29.55
N SER A 555 69.98 -16.98 -29.07
CA SER A 555 68.78 -16.74 -29.88
C SER A 555 68.70 -15.30 -30.40
N GLU A 556 68.16 -15.12 -31.60
CA GLU A 556 67.85 -13.80 -32.16
C GLU A 556 66.54 -13.21 -31.62
N ASN A 557 65.74 -14.01 -30.91
CA ASN A 557 64.48 -13.55 -30.31
C ASN A 557 64.74 -12.79 -28.99
N ASN A 558 64.31 -11.53 -28.92
CA ASN A 558 64.56 -10.65 -27.78
C ASN A 558 63.94 -11.14 -26.47
N ILE A 559 62.79 -11.81 -26.53
CA ILE A 559 62.12 -12.37 -25.35
C ILE A 559 62.93 -13.57 -24.82
N VAL A 560 63.43 -14.44 -25.69
CA VAL A 560 64.25 -15.61 -25.30
C VAL A 560 65.55 -15.16 -24.65
N THR A 561 66.24 -14.17 -25.21
CA THR A 561 67.49 -13.65 -24.62
C THR A 561 67.26 -12.99 -23.25
N GLN A 562 66.14 -12.29 -23.05
CA GLN A 562 65.75 -11.77 -21.74
C GLN A 562 65.36 -12.87 -20.73
N CYS A 563 64.85 -14.01 -21.22
CA CYS A 563 64.49 -15.15 -20.38
C CYS A 563 65.69 -16.00 -19.95
N PHE A 564 66.77 -16.00 -20.73
CA PHE A 564 67.98 -16.81 -20.52
C PHE A 564 69.19 -15.91 -20.39
N ASP A 565 69.45 -15.46 -19.15
CA ASP A 565 70.55 -14.55 -18.87
C ASP A 565 71.92 -15.24 -18.90
N ARG A 566 72.93 -14.55 -19.41
CA ARG A 566 74.29 -15.12 -19.55
C ARG A 566 74.97 -15.37 -18.20
N ASP A 567 74.58 -14.61 -17.18
CA ASP A 567 75.12 -14.74 -15.82
C ASP A 567 74.78 -16.11 -15.20
N GLU A 568 73.64 -16.72 -15.56
CA GLU A 568 73.26 -18.07 -15.10
C GLU A 568 74.24 -19.17 -15.53
N LEU A 569 75.03 -18.94 -16.59
CA LEU A 569 76.02 -19.90 -17.10
C LEU A 569 77.31 -19.91 -16.24
N THR A 570 77.53 -18.85 -15.47
CA THR A 570 78.69 -18.70 -14.58
C THR A 570 78.43 -19.22 -13.17
N ASP A 571 77.15 -19.36 -12.80
CA ASP A 571 76.75 -19.79 -11.47
C ASP A 571 77.08 -21.27 -11.26
N LYS A 572 77.97 -21.55 -10.30
CA LYS A 572 78.35 -22.91 -9.91
C LYS A 572 77.34 -23.54 -8.94
N LYS A 573 76.34 -22.77 -8.50
CA LYS A 573 75.30 -23.24 -7.59
C LYS A 573 74.41 -24.23 -8.34
N ARG A 574 74.18 -25.41 -7.75
CA ARG A 574 73.31 -26.42 -8.35
C ARG A 574 71.87 -25.88 -8.41
N PRO A 575 71.14 -26.14 -9.50
CA PRO A 575 69.75 -25.71 -9.61
C PRO A 575 68.91 -26.36 -8.50
N GLU A 576 68.04 -25.56 -7.89
CA GLU A 576 67.08 -26.05 -6.89
C GLU A 576 66.07 -26.99 -7.57
N THR A 577 65.64 -28.05 -6.89
CA THR A 577 64.59 -28.96 -7.36
C THR A 577 63.23 -28.26 -7.40
N THR A 578 62.29 -28.78 -8.18
CA THR A 578 60.95 -28.19 -8.32
C THR A 578 60.24 -28.08 -6.97
N ALA A 579 60.32 -29.12 -6.13
CA ALA A 579 59.68 -29.14 -4.82
C ALA A 579 60.29 -28.10 -3.87
N THR A 580 61.61 -27.90 -3.87
CA THR A 580 62.27 -26.88 -3.05
C THR A 580 61.98 -25.46 -3.54
N GLN A 581 62.03 -25.21 -4.86
CA GLN A 581 61.61 -23.93 -5.43
C GLN A 581 60.18 -23.58 -5.02
N PHE A 582 59.30 -24.58 -5.04
CA PHE A 582 57.92 -24.42 -4.62
C PHE A 582 57.80 -24.11 -3.13
N LYS A 583 58.46 -24.88 -2.26
CA LYS A 583 58.49 -24.61 -0.82
C LYS A 583 58.95 -23.18 -0.50
N ASN A 584 60.03 -22.73 -1.16
CA ASN A 584 60.57 -21.37 -1.00
C ASN A 584 59.56 -20.31 -1.47
N SER A 585 58.89 -20.55 -2.60
CA SER A 585 57.87 -19.65 -3.14
C SER A 585 56.64 -19.55 -2.24
N LEU A 586 56.22 -20.68 -1.65
CA LEU A 586 55.12 -20.74 -0.71
C LEU A 586 55.46 -20.01 0.59
N ALA A 587 56.68 -20.17 1.12
CA ALA A 587 57.13 -19.45 2.31
C ALA A 587 57.06 -17.92 2.10
N LYS A 588 57.54 -17.42 0.96
CA LYS A 588 57.40 -16.00 0.59
C LYS A 588 55.96 -15.54 0.53
N LEU A 589 55.06 -16.35 -0.04
CA LEU A 589 53.62 -16.05 -0.06
C LEU A 589 53.05 -15.97 1.37
N MET A 590 53.42 -16.90 2.25
CA MET A 590 52.95 -16.88 3.65
C MET A 590 53.41 -15.62 4.39
N GLU A 591 54.65 -15.17 4.19
CA GLU A 591 55.15 -13.90 4.75
C GLU A 591 54.32 -12.70 4.28
N ILE A 592 54.00 -12.64 2.98
CA ILE A 592 53.16 -11.59 2.37
C ILE A 592 51.75 -11.60 2.95
N LEU A 593 51.18 -12.79 3.22
CA LEU A 593 49.83 -12.93 3.77
C LEU A 593 49.79 -12.61 5.27
N MET A 594 50.81 -12.98 6.03
CA MET A 594 50.92 -12.68 7.46
C MET A 594 51.07 -11.18 7.73
N SER A 595 51.62 -10.41 6.78
CA SER A 595 51.75 -8.96 6.91
C SER A 595 50.45 -8.20 6.62
N LYS A 596 49.37 -8.88 6.21
CA LYS A 596 48.10 -8.27 5.80
C LYS A 596 46.93 -8.82 6.61
N GLU A 597 45.87 -8.02 6.72
CA GLU A 597 44.63 -8.46 7.32
C GLU A 597 43.81 -9.30 6.32
N PRO A 598 43.47 -10.55 6.65
CA PRO A 598 42.84 -11.45 5.70
C PRO A 598 41.30 -11.40 5.74
N SER A 599 40.68 -11.46 4.57
CA SER A 599 39.25 -11.67 4.33
C SER A 599 39.08 -12.91 3.46
N TYR A 600 38.01 -13.68 3.66
CA TYR A 600 37.91 -15.01 3.05
C TYR A 600 36.63 -15.18 2.23
N ILE A 601 36.79 -15.72 1.03
CA ILE A 601 35.71 -16.13 0.14
C ILE A 601 35.89 -17.61 -0.19
N ARG A 602 34.87 -18.41 0.13
CA ARG A 602 34.83 -19.86 -0.07
C ARG A 602 33.81 -20.19 -1.16
N CYS A 603 34.29 -20.53 -2.34
CA CYS A 603 33.48 -20.85 -3.51
C CYS A 603 33.10 -22.34 -3.52
N ILE A 604 31.82 -22.64 -3.79
CA ILE A 604 31.27 -24.00 -3.86
C ILE A 604 30.64 -24.24 -5.23
N LYS A 605 30.96 -25.40 -5.81
CA LYS A 605 30.38 -25.92 -7.05
C LYS A 605 29.12 -26.73 -6.74
N PRO A 606 27.92 -26.38 -7.22
CA PRO A 606 26.71 -27.10 -6.82
C PRO A 606 26.48 -28.42 -7.57
N ASN A 607 27.08 -28.62 -8.75
CA ASN A 607 26.98 -29.84 -9.54
C ASN A 607 28.07 -29.92 -10.62
N ASP A 608 28.42 -31.14 -11.05
CA ASP A 608 29.41 -31.36 -12.13
C ASP A 608 28.87 -31.16 -13.54
N ALA A 609 27.55 -31.23 -13.72
CA ALA A 609 26.90 -31.07 -15.02
C ALA A 609 26.85 -29.61 -15.52
N LYS A 610 27.33 -28.64 -14.72
CA LYS A 610 27.31 -27.19 -15.01
C LYS A 610 25.91 -26.65 -15.31
N GLN A 611 24.90 -27.23 -14.66
CA GLN A 611 23.49 -26.89 -14.88
C GLN A 611 22.98 -25.92 -13.81
N PRO A 612 22.22 -24.88 -14.19
CA PRO A 612 21.60 -23.98 -13.23
C PRO A 612 20.51 -24.70 -12.43
N GLY A 613 20.37 -24.38 -11.14
CA GLY A 613 19.32 -24.91 -10.26
C GLY A 613 19.50 -26.36 -9.79
N ARG A 614 20.49 -27.09 -10.32
CA ARG A 614 20.84 -28.45 -9.85
C ARG A 614 21.75 -28.38 -8.63
N PHE A 615 21.42 -29.16 -7.60
CA PHE A 615 22.13 -29.22 -6.32
C PHE A 615 22.48 -30.67 -6.00
N ASP A 616 23.78 -31.00 -6.00
CA ASP A 616 24.29 -32.31 -5.66
C ASP A 616 24.79 -32.32 -4.21
N GLU A 617 24.03 -32.98 -3.34
CA GLU A 617 24.30 -33.00 -1.91
C GLU A 617 25.63 -33.70 -1.60
N MET A 618 25.99 -34.79 -2.29
CA MET A 618 27.22 -35.53 -2.02
C MET A 618 28.45 -34.69 -2.38
N LEU A 619 28.42 -34.05 -3.54
CA LEU A 619 29.48 -33.17 -4.01
C LEU A 619 29.67 -31.97 -3.06
N ILE A 620 28.58 -31.33 -2.64
CA ILE A 620 28.65 -30.16 -1.75
C ILE A 620 29.11 -30.58 -0.35
N ARG A 621 28.65 -31.72 0.16
CA ARG A 621 29.11 -32.26 1.45
C ARG A 621 30.62 -32.47 1.46
N HIS A 622 31.15 -33.07 0.40
CA HIS A 622 32.60 -33.22 0.23
C HIS A 622 33.33 -31.86 0.22
N GLN A 623 32.76 -30.85 -0.46
CA GLN A 623 33.33 -29.49 -0.50
C GLN A 623 33.27 -28.76 0.84
N VAL A 624 32.17 -28.89 1.59
CA VAL A 624 32.02 -28.31 2.93
C VAL A 624 33.10 -28.84 3.87
N LYS A 625 33.44 -30.13 3.76
CA LYS A 625 34.50 -30.77 4.52
C LYS A 625 35.89 -30.24 4.15
N TYR A 626 36.29 -30.30 2.87
CA TYR A 626 37.64 -29.86 2.50
C TYR A 626 37.84 -28.35 2.55
N LEU A 627 36.79 -27.53 2.46
CA LEU A 627 36.93 -26.07 2.67
C LEU A 627 37.06 -25.72 4.15
N GLY A 628 36.95 -26.70 5.06
CA GLY A 628 36.99 -26.51 6.50
C GLY A 628 35.87 -25.60 7.02
N LEU A 629 34.71 -25.59 6.36
CA LEU A 629 33.62 -24.68 6.71
C LEU A 629 32.99 -25.03 8.06
N MET A 630 32.90 -26.32 8.37
CA MET A 630 32.38 -26.81 9.65
C MET A 630 33.34 -26.45 10.80
N GLU A 631 34.65 -26.59 10.57
CA GLU A 631 35.69 -26.21 11.52
C GLU A 631 35.67 -24.70 11.75
N ASN A 632 35.53 -23.91 10.68
CA ASN A 632 35.41 -22.45 10.80
C ASN A 632 34.17 -22.07 11.61
N LEU A 633 33.03 -22.69 11.34
CA LEU A 633 31.80 -22.48 12.08
C LEU A 633 31.97 -22.85 13.57
N ARG A 634 32.63 -23.98 13.87
CA ARG A 634 32.91 -24.41 15.25
C ARG A 634 33.81 -23.42 15.99
N VAL A 635 34.89 -22.94 15.35
CA VAL A 635 35.79 -21.94 15.92
C VAL A 635 35.05 -20.65 16.23
N ARG A 636 34.25 -20.15 15.28
CA ARG A 636 33.43 -18.95 15.46
C ARG A 636 32.33 -19.12 16.52
N ARG A 637 31.80 -20.34 16.70
CA ARG A 637 30.73 -20.64 17.65
C ARG A 637 31.15 -20.97 19.06
N ALA A 638 32.36 -21.47 19.25
CA ALA A 638 32.89 -21.73 20.58
C ALA A 638 33.01 -20.43 21.40
N GLY A 639 33.23 -19.31 20.70
CA GLY A 639 33.10 -17.96 21.25
C GLY A 639 31.66 -17.43 21.29
N PHE A 640 31.50 -16.12 21.10
CA PHE A 640 30.21 -15.45 21.04
C PHE A 640 29.69 -15.36 19.60
N ALA A 641 28.51 -15.91 19.35
CA ALA A 641 27.89 -15.96 18.03
C ALA A 641 27.58 -14.56 17.44
N TYR A 642 27.29 -13.57 18.28
CA TYR A 642 26.95 -12.22 17.82
C TYR A 642 27.63 -11.15 18.66
N ARG A 643 28.09 -10.08 17.99
CA ARG A 643 28.74 -8.94 18.64
C ARG A 643 28.33 -7.62 18.01
N ARG A 644 28.11 -6.58 18.82
CA ARG A 644 27.71 -5.25 18.33
C ARG A 644 28.15 -4.15 19.30
N ARG A 645 28.53 -2.98 18.78
CA ARG A 645 28.79 -1.79 19.61
C ARG A 645 27.54 -1.39 20.38
N TYR A 646 27.71 -0.89 21.60
CA TYR A 646 26.58 -0.53 22.46
C TYR A 646 25.64 0.50 21.85
N GLU A 647 26.18 1.51 21.17
CA GLU A 647 25.39 2.55 20.49
C GLU A 647 24.41 1.96 19.49
N VAL A 648 24.92 1.15 18.55
CA VAL A 648 24.12 0.56 17.46
C VAL A 648 23.09 -0.43 18.02
N PHE A 649 23.51 -1.24 19.00
CA PHE A 649 22.61 -2.20 19.65
C PHE A 649 21.48 -1.49 20.38
N LEU A 650 21.79 -0.47 21.19
CA LEU A 650 20.80 0.28 21.95
C LEU A 650 19.87 1.06 21.02
N GLN A 651 20.39 1.74 19.99
CA GLN A 651 19.56 2.49 19.05
C GLN A 651 18.54 1.60 18.32
N ARG A 652 18.92 0.37 17.98
CA ARG A 652 18.04 -0.60 17.31
C ARG A 652 16.97 -1.17 18.25
N TYR A 653 17.38 -1.56 19.46
CA TYR A 653 16.53 -2.35 20.37
C TYR A 653 15.92 -1.54 21.52
N LYS A 654 16.22 -0.24 21.66
CA LYS A 654 15.60 0.64 22.65
C LYS A 654 14.06 0.64 22.68
N PRO A 655 13.30 0.40 21.57
CA PRO A 655 11.84 0.36 21.67
C PRO A 655 11.31 -0.83 22.47
N LEU A 656 12.13 -1.85 22.71
CA LEU A 656 11.72 -3.05 23.45
C LEU A 656 11.58 -2.81 24.94
N CYS A 657 12.42 -1.96 25.52
CA CYS A 657 12.37 -1.62 26.93
C CYS A 657 11.76 -0.23 27.14
N PRO A 658 10.72 -0.09 27.99
CA PRO A 658 10.10 1.20 28.30
C PRO A 658 11.06 2.23 28.88
N GLU A 659 12.08 1.79 29.64
CA GLU A 659 13.06 2.69 30.28
C GLU A 659 14.08 3.25 29.28
N THR A 660 14.38 2.52 28.20
CA THR A 660 15.29 2.98 27.15
C THR A 660 14.60 3.77 26.05
N TRP A 661 13.26 3.74 26.00
CA TRP A 661 12.45 4.39 24.97
C TRP A 661 11.90 5.75 25.46
N PRO A 662 11.87 6.81 24.64
CA PRO A 662 12.33 6.91 23.26
C PRO A 662 13.80 7.34 23.11
N ASN A 663 14.37 7.99 24.11
CA ASN A 663 15.74 8.48 24.13
C ASN A 663 16.43 8.01 25.42
N TRP A 664 17.72 7.73 25.33
CA TRP A 664 18.55 7.31 26.47
C TRP A 664 19.68 8.31 26.65
N ASP A 665 19.74 8.93 27.83
CA ASP A 665 20.70 10.00 28.15
C ASP A 665 21.85 9.52 29.07
N GLY A 666 21.82 8.25 29.48
CA GLY A 666 22.86 7.62 30.32
C GLY A 666 24.04 7.06 29.52
N ARG A 667 25.00 6.42 30.21
CA ARG A 667 26.08 5.69 29.52
C ARG A 667 25.49 4.56 28.68
N LEU A 668 26.09 4.32 27.50
CA LEU A 668 25.60 3.32 26.54
C LEU A 668 25.63 1.89 27.12
N ALA A 669 26.67 1.54 27.88
CA ALA A 669 26.78 0.23 28.53
C ALA A 669 25.63 -0.01 29.53
N ASP A 670 25.25 1.02 30.30
CA ASP A 670 24.14 0.93 31.26
C ASP A 670 22.81 0.77 30.54
N GLY A 671 22.58 1.51 29.45
CA GLY A 671 21.38 1.37 28.63
C GLY A 671 21.22 -0.02 28.03
N VAL A 672 22.33 -0.60 27.53
CA VAL A 672 22.34 -1.98 27.04
C VAL A 672 22.13 -2.97 28.18
N SER A 673 22.72 -2.76 29.36
CA SER A 673 22.50 -3.60 30.54
C SER A 673 21.02 -3.60 30.97
N THR A 674 20.37 -2.43 31.02
CA THR A 674 18.95 -2.28 31.36
C THR A 674 18.06 -2.97 30.32
N LEU A 675 18.34 -2.78 29.04
CA LEU A 675 17.62 -3.46 27.95
C LEU A 675 17.73 -4.98 28.08
N VAL A 676 18.94 -5.50 28.28
CA VAL A 676 19.21 -6.94 28.36
C VAL A 676 18.56 -7.57 29.60
N LYS A 677 18.56 -6.86 30.74
CA LYS A 677 17.83 -7.27 31.95
C LYS A 677 16.32 -7.32 31.71
N HIS A 678 15.77 -6.32 31.02
CA HIS A 678 14.34 -6.30 30.68
C HIS A 678 13.93 -7.44 29.74
N LEU A 679 14.80 -7.79 28.79
CA LEU A 679 14.61 -8.92 27.87
C LEU A 679 14.79 -10.28 28.55
N GLY A 680 15.30 -10.33 29.79
CA GLY A 680 15.46 -11.56 30.55
C GLY A 680 16.60 -12.46 30.07
N TYR A 681 17.66 -11.90 29.48
CA TYR A 681 18.81 -12.70 29.08
C TYR A 681 19.51 -13.28 30.31
N LYS A 682 19.95 -14.54 30.21
CA LYS A 682 20.73 -15.17 31.29
C LYS A 682 22.19 -14.72 31.23
N PRO A 683 22.92 -14.68 32.35
CA PRO A 683 24.34 -14.29 32.39
C PRO A 683 25.25 -15.12 31.48
N ASP A 684 24.91 -16.39 31.22
CA ASP A 684 25.69 -17.26 30.34
C ASP A 684 25.44 -17.00 28.84
N GLU A 685 24.36 -16.29 28.51
CA GLU A 685 23.94 -16.01 27.14
C GLU A 685 24.60 -14.76 26.58
N PHE A 686 25.15 -13.87 27.43
CA PHE A 686 25.81 -12.65 26.98
C PHE A 686 26.98 -12.24 27.87
N LYS A 687 27.94 -11.51 27.30
CA LYS A 687 28.94 -10.74 28.05
C LYS A 687 28.99 -9.31 27.55
N LEU A 688 29.25 -8.39 28.47
CA LEU A 688 29.44 -6.98 28.18
C LEU A 688 30.94 -6.71 28.16
N GLY A 689 31.47 -6.36 26.98
CA GLY A 689 32.85 -5.92 26.82
C GLY A 689 33.03 -4.46 27.22
N ARG A 690 34.16 -3.86 26.83
CA ARG A 690 34.42 -2.43 27.06
C ARG A 690 33.55 -1.54 26.17
N SER A 691 33.31 -1.95 24.92
CA SER A 691 32.60 -1.14 23.91
C SER A 691 31.47 -1.88 23.19
N LYS A 692 31.44 -3.22 23.28
CA LYS A 692 30.50 -4.08 22.57
C LYS A 692 29.75 -5.04 23.50
N ILE A 693 28.52 -5.39 23.12
CA ILE A 693 27.80 -6.54 23.66
C ILE A 693 28.15 -7.79 22.85
N PHE A 694 28.34 -8.90 23.55
CA PHE A 694 28.61 -10.21 22.98
C PHE A 694 27.51 -11.18 23.41
N ILE A 695 26.86 -11.85 22.45
CA ILE A 695 25.77 -12.80 22.68
C ILE A 695 26.23 -14.20 22.23
N ARG A 696 26.15 -15.18 23.14
CA ARG A 696 26.68 -16.53 22.96
C ARG A 696 25.79 -17.37 22.06
N PHE A 697 24.47 -17.36 22.31
CA PHE A 697 23.52 -18.16 21.55
C PHE A 697 22.69 -17.30 20.60
N PRO A 698 22.59 -17.66 19.31
CA PRO A 698 21.75 -16.92 18.37
C PRO A 698 20.26 -17.02 18.68
N LYS A 699 19.82 -18.05 19.41
CA LYS A 699 18.43 -18.14 19.91
C LYS A 699 18.03 -16.89 20.70
N THR A 700 18.94 -16.40 21.54
CA THR A 700 18.75 -15.19 22.34
C THR A 700 18.64 -13.95 21.46
N LEU A 701 19.47 -13.85 20.39
CA LEU A 701 19.36 -12.78 19.41
C LEU A 701 18.03 -12.83 18.64
N PHE A 702 17.63 -14.02 18.19
CA PHE A 702 16.41 -14.21 17.42
C PHE A 702 15.16 -13.86 18.23
N ALA A 703 15.08 -14.28 19.49
CA ALA A 703 13.99 -13.89 20.37
C ALA A 703 13.85 -12.36 20.49
N THR A 704 14.96 -11.63 20.47
CA THR A 704 14.98 -10.17 20.54
C THR A 704 14.57 -9.48 19.25
N GLU A 705 14.96 -10.02 18.09
CA GLU A 705 14.47 -9.54 16.80
C GLU A 705 12.97 -9.81 16.63
N ASP A 706 12.49 -10.97 17.07
CA ASP A 706 11.07 -11.34 17.04
C ASP A 706 10.23 -10.37 17.90
N ALA A 707 10.72 -10.06 19.11
CA ALA A 707 10.12 -9.04 19.96
C ALA A 707 10.10 -7.65 19.29
N LEU A 708 11.15 -7.31 18.53
CA LEU A 708 11.26 -6.01 17.86
C LEU A 708 10.24 -5.91 16.72
N GLU A 709 10.08 -6.96 15.92
CA GLU A 709 9.08 -7.02 14.85
C GLU A 709 7.65 -6.86 15.39
N VAL A 710 7.32 -7.53 16.49
CA VAL A 710 6.01 -7.33 17.16
C VAL A 710 5.86 -5.88 17.63
N LYS A 711 6.91 -5.29 18.21
CA LYS A 711 6.87 -3.91 18.69
C LYS A 711 6.73 -2.88 17.57
N LYS A 712 7.32 -3.10 16.38
CA LYS A 712 7.15 -2.22 15.21
C LYS A 712 5.68 -2.03 14.83
N HIS A 713 4.89 -3.10 14.84
CA HIS A 713 3.45 -3.03 14.55
C HIS A 713 2.69 -2.16 15.57
N SER A 714 3.06 -2.26 16.86
CA SER A 714 2.52 -1.42 17.93
C SER A 714 2.88 0.06 17.72
N ILE A 715 4.14 0.37 17.40
CA ILE A 715 4.60 1.74 17.12
C ILE A 715 3.87 2.32 15.89
N ALA A 716 3.73 1.55 14.82
CA ALA A 716 2.98 1.95 13.64
C ALA A 716 1.52 2.29 13.99
N THR A 717 0.90 1.51 14.87
CA THR A 717 -0.47 1.76 15.34
C THR A 717 -0.57 3.09 16.10
N ILE A 718 0.39 3.39 16.99
CA ILE A 718 0.45 4.67 17.73
C ILE A 718 0.62 5.86 16.77
N LEU A 719 1.51 5.75 15.79
CA LEU A 719 1.71 6.80 14.78
C LEU A 719 0.46 7.02 13.95
N GLN A 720 -0.19 5.94 13.51
CA GLN A 720 -1.43 5.99 12.75
C GLN A 720 -2.58 6.59 13.56
N SER A 721 -2.75 6.21 14.83
CA SER A 721 -3.80 6.76 15.70
C SER A 721 -3.59 8.25 15.95
N ASN A 722 -2.34 8.67 16.22
CA ASN A 722 -2.00 10.08 16.43
C ASN A 722 -2.21 10.90 15.17
N TRP A 723 -1.81 10.41 14.00
CA TRP A 723 -2.03 11.10 12.73
C TRP A 723 -3.52 11.21 12.38
N ARG A 724 -4.29 10.12 12.55
CA ARG A 724 -5.75 10.14 12.33
C ARG A 724 -6.42 11.14 13.29
N GLY A 725 -6.04 11.12 14.57
CA GLY A 725 -6.51 12.06 15.57
C GLY A 725 -6.17 13.52 15.23
N TYR A 726 -4.94 13.80 14.83
CA TYR A 726 -4.50 15.13 14.37
C TYR A 726 -5.32 15.59 13.15
N ARG A 727 -5.48 14.72 12.15
CA ARG A 727 -6.22 15.03 10.92
C ARG A 727 -7.67 15.41 11.20
N GLU A 728 -8.38 14.62 12.02
CA GLU A 728 -9.77 14.90 12.36
C GLU A 728 -9.89 16.13 13.27
N ARG A 729 -8.96 16.34 14.21
CA ARG A 729 -8.93 17.56 15.05
C ARG A 729 -8.74 18.82 14.20
N SER A 730 -7.81 18.80 13.24
CA SER A 730 -7.58 19.90 12.30
C SER A 730 -8.79 20.16 11.39
N LYS A 731 -9.49 19.11 10.96
CA LYS A 731 -10.76 19.24 10.21
C LYS A 731 -11.86 19.88 11.08
N TYR A 732 -12.02 19.41 12.32
CA TYR A 732 -12.99 19.95 13.27
C TYR A 732 -12.72 21.44 13.59
N GLN A 733 -11.46 21.82 13.81
CA GLN A 733 -11.09 23.21 14.07
C GLN A 733 -11.47 24.13 12.89
N ARG A 734 -11.22 23.70 11.64
CA ARG A 734 -11.64 24.45 10.45
C ARG A 734 -13.17 24.60 10.37
N LEU A 735 -13.91 23.52 10.60
CA LEU A 735 -15.38 23.56 10.62
C LEU A 735 -15.92 24.47 11.73
N ARG A 736 -15.31 24.43 12.92
CA ARG A 736 -15.69 25.28 14.05
C ARG A 736 -15.45 26.76 13.74
N LEU A 737 -14.32 27.12 13.15
CA LEU A 737 -14.03 28.50 12.75
C LEU A 737 -15.03 28.99 11.68
N ALA A 738 -15.34 28.17 10.68
CA ALA A 738 -16.34 28.49 9.67
C ALA A 738 -17.73 28.70 10.30
N ALA A 739 -18.14 27.82 11.22
CA ALA A 739 -19.41 27.94 11.93
C ALA A 739 -19.48 29.23 12.78
N ILE A 740 -18.41 29.57 13.51
CA ILE A 740 -18.34 30.82 14.29
C ILE A 740 -18.46 32.04 13.38
N ALA A 741 -17.79 32.04 12.21
CA ALA A 741 -17.89 33.12 11.24
C ALA A 741 -19.32 33.25 10.68
N ILE A 742 -19.97 32.14 10.29
CA ILE A 742 -21.35 32.17 9.80
C ILE A 742 -22.29 32.69 10.90
N GLN A 743 -22.12 32.22 12.15
CA GLN A 743 -22.92 32.67 13.28
C GLN A 743 -22.74 34.17 13.57
N SER A 744 -21.51 34.70 13.51
CA SER A 744 -21.26 36.13 13.74
C SER A 744 -21.89 37.00 12.65
N TRP A 745 -21.76 36.59 11.38
CA TRP A 745 -22.42 37.23 10.26
C TRP A 745 -23.95 37.21 10.39
N TRP A 746 -24.52 36.05 10.74
CA TRP A 746 -25.96 35.89 10.93
C TRP A 746 -26.50 36.76 12.06
N ARG A 747 -25.83 36.80 13.22
CA ARG A 747 -26.17 37.73 14.31
C ARG A 747 -26.15 39.18 13.83
N GLY A 748 -25.11 39.59 13.11
CA GLY A 748 -25.01 40.94 12.52
C GLY A 748 -26.10 41.24 11.48
N VAL A 749 -26.54 40.26 10.68
CA VAL A 749 -27.68 40.41 9.75
C VAL A 749 -28.99 40.58 10.51
N LEU A 750 -29.24 39.78 11.55
CA LEU A 750 -30.43 39.90 12.38
C LEU A 750 -30.52 41.27 13.06
N ASP A 751 -29.43 41.78 13.62
CA ASP A 751 -29.41 43.07 14.27
C ASP A 751 -29.57 44.22 13.28
N ARG A 752 -28.93 44.15 12.10
CA ARG A 752 -29.17 45.11 11.01
C ARG A 752 -30.62 45.10 10.53
N ARG A 753 -31.26 43.93 10.45
CA ARG A 753 -32.69 43.81 10.11
C ARG A 753 -33.56 44.44 11.18
N ARG A 754 -33.30 44.19 12.46
CA ARG A 754 -34.00 44.85 13.58
C ARG A 754 -33.81 46.36 13.55
N ALA A 755 -32.59 46.85 13.33
CA ALA A 755 -32.29 48.27 13.22
C ALA A 755 -33.03 48.92 12.03
N ARG A 756 -33.10 48.25 10.87
CA ARG A 756 -33.87 48.71 9.71
C ARG A 756 -35.35 48.80 10.03
N ILE A 757 -35.94 47.78 10.67
CA ILE A 757 -37.35 47.81 11.08
C ILE A 757 -37.61 48.95 12.07
N ARG A 758 -36.75 49.13 13.07
CA ARG A 758 -36.86 50.25 14.04
C ARG A 758 -36.74 51.61 13.34
N LYS A 759 -35.81 51.75 12.40
CA LYS A 759 -35.63 52.98 11.62
C LYS A 759 -36.84 53.26 10.75
N GLN A 760 -37.35 52.27 10.03
CA GLN A 760 -38.59 52.38 9.24
C GLN A 760 -39.77 52.78 10.12
N ALA A 761 -39.96 52.14 11.28
CA ALA A 761 -41.00 52.51 12.22
C ALA A 761 -40.85 53.96 12.72
N ALA A 762 -39.63 54.37 13.09
CA ALA A 762 -39.35 55.74 13.50
C ALA A 762 -39.59 56.76 12.39
N ASP A 763 -39.18 56.46 11.15
CA ASP A 763 -39.40 57.31 9.99
C ASP A 763 -40.89 57.39 9.64
N THR A 764 -41.65 56.29 9.71
CA THR A 764 -43.12 56.29 9.54
C THR A 764 -43.81 57.13 10.60
N ILE A 765 -43.44 56.97 11.88
CA ILE A 765 -43.97 57.77 12.98
C ILE A 765 -43.63 59.25 12.76
N ARG A 766 -42.39 59.57 12.39
CA ARG A 766 -41.96 60.95 12.12
C ARG A 766 -42.71 61.56 10.94
N SER A 767 -42.89 60.83 9.85
CA SER A 767 -43.68 61.27 8.69
C SER A 767 -45.16 61.47 9.07
N PHE A 768 -45.73 60.60 9.90
CA PHE A 768 -47.10 60.78 10.40
C PHE A 768 -47.23 62.02 11.30
N ILE A 769 -46.29 62.24 12.23
CA ILE A 769 -46.27 63.43 13.11
C ILE A 769 -46.11 64.71 12.28
N LYS A 770 -45.16 64.74 11.35
CA LYS A 770 -44.98 65.88 10.43
C LYS A 770 -46.27 66.14 9.64
N GLY A 771 -46.85 65.11 9.02
CA GLY A 771 -48.13 65.24 8.32
C GLY A 771 -49.27 65.75 9.20
N PHE A 772 -49.33 65.33 10.47
CA PHE A 772 -50.29 65.82 11.44
C PHE A 772 -50.09 67.30 11.82
N ILE A 773 -48.84 67.77 11.91
CA ILE A 773 -48.52 69.19 12.13
C ILE A 773 -48.98 70.02 10.92
N TYR A 774 -48.68 69.56 9.70
CA TYR A 774 -49.03 70.25 8.45
C TYR A 774 -50.46 69.96 7.93
N ARG A 775 -51.34 69.41 8.78
CA ARG A 775 -52.69 68.93 8.39
C ARG A 775 -53.63 69.95 7.75
N ASN A 776 -53.43 71.24 8.03
CA ASN A 776 -54.26 72.33 7.53
C ASN A 776 -53.62 73.10 6.37
N HIS A 777 -52.43 72.69 5.91
CA HIS A 777 -51.74 73.31 4.78
C HIS A 777 -52.18 72.63 3.47
N PRO A 778 -52.08 73.31 2.31
CA PRO A 778 -52.27 72.69 1.00
C PRO A 778 -51.31 71.50 0.80
N ARG A 779 -51.64 70.58 -0.13
CA ARG A 779 -50.88 69.34 -0.34
C ARG A 779 -49.41 69.66 -0.63
N CYS A 780 -48.52 69.20 0.25
CA CYS A 780 -47.06 69.33 0.18
C CYS A 780 -46.41 67.96 0.44
N PRO A 781 -45.13 67.76 0.08
CA PRO A 781 -44.45 66.46 0.25
C PRO A 781 -44.52 65.91 1.68
N GLU A 782 -44.58 66.78 2.68
CA GLU A 782 -44.62 66.41 4.10
C GLU A 782 -46.02 65.99 4.61
N ASN A 783 -47.11 66.37 3.94
CA ASN A 783 -48.48 66.06 4.37
C ASN A 783 -49.23 65.08 3.44
N GLU A 784 -48.65 64.77 2.28
CA GLU A 784 -49.23 63.89 1.25
C GLU A 784 -49.70 62.54 1.80
N TYR A 785 -48.81 61.80 2.47
CA TYR A 785 -49.11 60.48 3.03
C TYR A 785 -50.22 60.55 4.11
N PHE A 786 -50.17 61.59 4.95
CA PHE A 786 -51.15 61.76 6.03
C PHE A 786 -52.54 62.07 5.47
N LEU A 787 -52.65 62.94 4.46
CA LEU A 787 -53.92 63.28 3.83
C LEU A 787 -54.55 62.06 3.13
N ASP A 788 -53.76 61.25 2.43
CA ASP A 788 -54.26 60.03 1.78
C ASP A 788 -54.68 58.96 2.80
N TYR A 789 -53.97 58.84 3.92
CA TYR A 789 -54.39 58.00 5.05
C TYR A 789 -55.71 58.49 5.68
N VAL A 790 -55.85 59.79 5.92
CA VAL A 790 -57.09 60.38 6.48
C VAL A 790 -58.27 60.15 5.55
N ARG A 791 -58.08 60.26 4.23
CA ARG A 791 -59.08 59.93 3.22
C ARG A 791 -59.54 58.49 3.29
N TYR A 792 -58.60 57.56 3.23
CA TYR A 792 -58.90 56.13 3.30
C TYR A 792 -59.57 55.73 4.62
N SER A 793 -59.03 56.22 5.75
CA SER A 793 -59.56 55.94 7.08
C SER A 793 -60.99 56.46 7.24
N PHE A 794 -61.27 57.67 6.77
CA PHE A 794 -62.62 58.23 6.81
C PHE A 794 -63.60 57.41 5.96
N LEU A 795 -63.24 57.01 4.74
CA LEU A 795 -64.09 56.19 3.89
C LEU A 795 -64.35 54.79 4.49
N MET A 796 -63.34 54.18 5.09
CA MET A 796 -63.50 52.89 5.77
C MET A 796 -64.34 53.00 7.04
N ASN A 797 -64.18 54.09 7.80
CA ASN A 797 -65.03 54.39 8.96
C ASN A 797 -66.48 54.63 8.51
N LEU A 798 -66.67 55.36 7.42
CA LEU A 798 -67.98 55.63 6.84
C LEU A 798 -68.69 54.33 6.45
N ARG A 799 -67.99 53.41 5.75
CA ARG A 799 -68.52 52.09 5.39
C ARG A 799 -69.02 51.30 6.61
N ARG A 800 -68.33 51.37 7.74
CA ARG A 800 -68.68 50.64 8.96
C ARG A 800 -69.88 51.25 9.68
N ASN A 801 -70.05 52.57 9.58
CA ASN A 801 -71.03 53.35 10.33
C ASN A 801 -72.10 53.98 9.43
N LEU A 802 -72.57 53.23 8.42
CA LEU A 802 -73.73 53.62 7.62
C LEU A 802 -75.03 53.44 8.42
N PRO A 803 -76.02 54.35 8.26
CA PRO A 803 -77.29 54.23 8.97
C PRO A 803 -78.01 52.92 8.62
N LYS A 804 -78.64 52.29 9.62
CA LYS A 804 -79.18 50.92 9.47
C LYS A 804 -80.64 50.87 9.03
N ASN A 805 -81.40 51.93 9.27
CA ASN A 805 -82.80 52.04 8.88
C ASN A 805 -83.14 53.47 8.43
N VAL A 806 -84.32 53.65 7.82
CA VAL A 806 -84.74 54.94 7.24
C VAL A 806 -84.93 56.03 8.30
N LEU A 807 -85.15 55.66 9.57
CA LEU A 807 -85.33 56.60 10.67
C LEU A 807 -84.00 57.00 11.34
N ASP A 808 -82.91 56.30 11.04
CA ASP A 808 -81.57 56.52 11.59
C ASP A 808 -80.87 57.68 10.86
N LYS A 809 -80.63 58.77 11.60
CA LYS A 809 -80.00 59.99 11.10
C LYS A 809 -78.49 60.05 11.36
N SER A 810 -77.89 59.00 11.91
CA SER A 810 -76.47 58.98 12.27
C SER A 810 -75.56 59.05 11.03
N TRP A 811 -74.59 59.97 11.03
CA TRP A 811 -73.58 60.11 9.98
C TRP A 811 -72.24 60.58 10.57
N PRO A 812 -71.10 59.93 10.25
CA PRO A 812 -69.79 60.33 10.78
C PRO A 812 -69.39 61.76 10.39
N LYS A 813 -68.73 62.48 11.31
CA LYS A 813 -68.23 63.84 11.07
C LYS A 813 -67.03 63.81 10.11
N PRO A 814 -67.06 64.52 8.96
CA PRO A 814 -65.96 64.49 8.00
C PRO A 814 -64.76 65.35 8.43
N PRO A 815 -63.52 64.95 8.07
CA PRO A 815 -62.34 65.81 8.13
C PRO A 815 -62.49 67.04 7.21
N PRO A 816 -61.81 68.17 7.49
CA PRO A 816 -61.93 69.41 6.70
C PRO A 816 -61.73 69.24 5.20
N ALA A 817 -60.80 68.38 4.79
CA ALA A 817 -60.50 68.10 3.38
C ALA A 817 -61.57 67.27 2.64
N LEU A 818 -62.59 66.74 3.33
CA LEU A 818 -63.57 65.78 2.79
C LEU A 818 -65.02 66.14 3.11
N ILE A 819 -65.27 67.38 3.53
CA ILE A 819 -66.61 67.86 3.88
C ILE A 819 -67.55 67.68 2.68
N GLU A 820 -67.17 68.22 1.52
CA GLU A 820 -67.97 68.18 0.29
C GLU A 820 -68.29 66.73 -0.15
N ALA A 821 -67.28 65.87 -0.20
CA ALA A 821 -67.45 64.47 -0.60
C ALA A 821 -68.38 63.67 0.35
N SER A 822 -68.30 63.93 1.67
CA SER A 822 -69.13 63.27 2.67
C SER A 822 -70.62 63.62 2.52
N GLU A 823 -70.92 64.87 2.18
CA GLU A 823 -72.30 65.33 1.98
C GLU A 823 -72.96 64.64 0.78
N HIS A 824 -72.22 64.50 -0.33
CA HIS A 824 -72.71 63.76 -1.50
C HIS A 824 -72.99 62.29 -1.18
N LEU A 825 -72.08 61.61 -0.48
CA LEU A 825 -72.25 60.21 -0.09
C LEU A 825 -73.45 60.01 0.85
N ARG A 826 -73.69 60.96 1.77
CA ARG A 826 -74.84 60.95 2.69
C ARG A 826 -76.16 60.97 1.94
N LYS A 827 -76.26 61.88 0.97
CA LYS A 827 -77.47 62.04 0.15
C LYS A 827 -77.81 60.77 -0.63
N MET A 828 -76.80 60.16 -1.26
CA MET A 828 -76.97 58.93 -2.04
C MET A 828 -77.40 57.74 -1.17
N CYS A 829 -76.80 57.58 0.02
CA CYS A 829 -77.11 56.47 0.93
C CYS A 829 -78.58 56.50 1.39
N MET A 830 -79.08 57.66 1.81
CA MET A 830 -80.46 57.80 2.31
C MET A 830 -81.50 57.49 1.23
N GLN A 831 -81.30 57.98 0.00
CA GLN A 831 -82.22 57.73 -1.12
C GLN A 831 -82.36 56.25 -1.43
N ASN A 832 -81.26 55.48 -1.37
CA ASN A 832 -81.28 54.05 -1.61
C ASN A 832 -82.02 53.28 -0.50
N MET A 833 -81.83 53.67 0.77
CA MET A 833 -82.48 53.00 1.90
C MET A 833 -84.01 53.13 1.88
N VAL A 834 -84.52 54.34 1.59
CA VAL A 834 -85.97 54.58 1.47
C VAL A 834 -86.58 53.66 0.40
N ARG A 835 -85.90 53.52 -0.74
CA ARG A 835 -86.36 52.67 -1.85
C ARG A 835 -86.43 51.19 -1.47
N ILE A 836 -85.47 50.69 -0.68
CA ILE A 836 -85.44 49.28 -0.23
C ILE A 836 -86.58 49.00 0.76
N TYR A 837 -86.87 49.93 1.68
CA TYR A 837 -87.93 49.77 2.68
C TYR A 837 -89.31 49.60 2.02
N CYS A 838 -89.67 50.49 1.09
CA CYS A 838 -90.98 50.45 0.43
C CYS A 838 -91.21 49.15 -0.39
N ARG A 839 -90.14 48.51 -0.88
CA ARG A 839 -90.24 47.25 -1.63
C ARG A 839 -90.42 46.01 -0.75
N LYS A 840 -90.16 46.09 0.57
CA LYS A 840 -90.16 44.92 1.47
C LYS A 840 -91.50 44.63 2.16
N THR A 841 -92.50 45.51 2.07
CA THR A 841 -93.78 45.35 2.80
C THR A 841 -94.71 44.34 2.13
N GLN A 842 -95.21 43.34 2.87
CA GLN A 842 -96.08 42.27 2.37
C GLN A 842 -97.58 42.68 2.31
N PRO A 843 -98.39 42.09 1.39
CA PRO A 843 -99.81 42.44 1.20
C PRO A 843 -100.72 42.11 2.39
N GLU A 844 -100.46 41.02 3.12
CA GLU A 844 -101.28 40.60 4.27
C GLU A 844 -101.18 41.59 5.43
N TRP A 845 -99.99 42.13 5.67
CA TRP A 845 -99.75 43.13 6.69
C TRP A 845 -100.42 44.47 6.35
N LYS A 846 -100.54 44.78 5.05
CA LYS A 846 -101.31 45.92 4.57
C LYS A 846 -102.81 45.77 4.91
N ASN A 847 -103.40 44.60 4.67
CA ASN A 847 -104.81 44.31 4.99
C ASN A 847 -105.07 44.35 6.51
N GLN A 848 -104.14 43.80 7.32
CA GLN A 848 -104.22 43.89 8.79
C GLN A 848 -104.21 45.34 9.28
N MET A 849 -103.39 46.21 8.69
CA MET A 849 -103.37 47.64 9.01
C MET A 849 -104.66 48.34 8.57
N GLU A 850 -105.18 48.04 7.37
CA GLU A 850 -106.45 48.61 6.87
C GLU A 850 -107.64 48.31 7.79
N GLN A 851 -107.83 47.05 8.22
CA GLN A 851 -108.92 46.69 9.14
C GLN A 851 -108.80 47.37 10.51
N LYS A 852 -107.57 47.57 11.01
CA LYS A 852 -107.33 48.25 12.28
C LYS A 852 -107.55 49.77 12.16
N VAL A 853 -107.26 50.37 11.01
CA VAL A 853 -107.62 51.75 10.72
C VAL A 853 -109.14 51.91 10.75
N THR A 854 -109.90 51.04 10.08
CA THR A 854 -111.37 51.07 10.13
C THR A 854 -111.92 50.86 11.55
N ALA A 855 -111.33 49.96 12.35
CA ALA A 855 -111.70 49.81 13.76
C ALA A 855 -111.45 51.09 14.58
N SER A 856 -110.37 51.82 14.28
CA SER A 856 -110.03 53.12 14.87
C SER A 856 -111.01 54.22 14.49
N GLU A 857 -111.65 54.12 13.33
CA GLU A 857 -112.67 55.09 12.89
C GLU A 857 -114.00 54.85 13.61
N ILE A 858 -114.40 53.59 13.84
CA ILE A 858 -115.69 53.26 14.47
C ILE A 858 -115.65 53.40 16.00
N PHE A 859 -114.58 52.92 16.65
CA PHE A 859 -114.57 52.68 18.10
C PHE A 859 -113.60 53.58 18.89
N ARG A 860 -113.11 54.67 18.29
CA ARG A 860 -112.18 55.61 18.95
C ARG A 860 -112.64 56.04 20.35
N ASP A 861 -113.95 56.25 20.49
CA ASP A 861 -114.58 56.81 21.69
C ASP A 861 -115.18 55.74 22.63
N LYS A 862 -114.91 54.45 22.38
CA LYS A 862 -115.37 53.34 23.24
C LYS A 862 -114.26 52.89 24.19
N ASP A 863 -114.57 52.79 25.49
CA ASP A 863 -113.60 52.48 26.56
C ASP A 863 -112.83 51.16 26.33
N SER A 864 -113.44 50.18 25.66
CA SER A 864 -112.81 48.89 25.38
C SER A 864 -111.86 48.87 24.16
N TYR A 865 -111.75 49.94 23.37
CA TYR A 865 -110.99 49.95 22.11
C TYR A 865 -109.46 49.85 22.27
N PRO A 866 -108.78 50.59 23.18
CA PRO A 866 -107.32 50.53 23.32
C PRO A 866 -106.78 49.12 23.61
N GLN A 867 -107.50 48.33 24.42
CA GLN A 867 -107.15 46.95 24.73
C GLN A 867 -107.28 45.99 23.53
N SER A 868 -107.98 46.40 22.48
CA SER A 868 -108.14 45.64 21.24
C SER A 868 -107.03 45.90 20.22
N VAL A 869 -106.29 47.01 20.31
CA VAL A 869 -105.23 47.41 19.35
C VAL A 869 -104.13 46.34 19.21
N PRO A 870 -103.52 45.81 20.28
CA PRO A 870 -102.47 44.80 20.15
C PRO A 870 -102.99 43.41 19.76
N LYS A 871 -104.31 43.17 19.84
CA LYS A 871 -104.91 41.86 19.53
C LYS A 871 -105.20 41.76 18.04
N LEU A 872 -104.71 40.71 17.37
CA LEU A 872 -104.98 40.49 15.95
C LEU A 872 -106.46 40.12 15.73
N PHE A 873 -107.03 40.62 14.63
CA PHE A 873 -108.38 40.22 14.19
C PHE A 873 -108.29 38.85 13.51
N VAL A 874 -109.09 37.89 13.99
CA VAL A 874 -109.02 36.49 13.54
C VAL A 874 -110.14 36.19 12.57
N GLY A 875 -109.90 35.33 11.57
CA GLY A 875 -110.83 35.01 10.49
C GLY A 875 -112.26 34.69 10.94
N THR A 876 -112.45 33.82 11.93
CA THR A 876 -113.76 33.37 12.48
C THR A 876 -113.51 32.82 13.89
N ARG A 877 -114.44 33.01 14.85
CA ARG A 877 -114.27 32.61 16.26
C ARG A 877 -114.96 31.30 16.63
N LEU A 878 -115.97 30.87 15.87
CA LEU A 878 -116.56 29.53 15.99
C LEU A 878 -115.94 28.59 14.96
N SER A 879 -115.54 27.40 15.40
CA SER A 879 -115.05 26.35 14.50
C SER A 879 -116.20 25.76 13.67
N THR A 880 -115.91 25.25 12.47
CA THR A 880 -116.94 24.69 11.56
C THR A 880 -117.70 23.50 12.17
N GLU A 881 -117.09 22.84 13.16
CA GLU A 881 -117.63 21.69 13.90
C GLU A 881 -118.65 22.10 14.98
N GLU A 882 -118.53 23.31 15.54
CA GLU A 882 -119.46 23.87 16.54
C GLU A 882 -120.75 24.45 15.93
N ILE A 883 -120.76 24.64 14.60
CA ILE A 883 -121.93 25.07 13.85
C ILE A 883 -122.70 23.82 13.42
N ASN A 884 -123.93 23.68 13.89
CA ASN A 884 -124.73 22.48 13.61
C ASN A 884 -124.87 22.26 12.08
N PRO A 885 -124.51 21.07 11.56
CA PRO A 885 -124.42 20.83 10.11
C PRO A 885 -125.76 21.00 9.38
N LYS A 886 -126.90 20.80 10.06
CA LYS A 886 -128.24 21.07 9.47
C LYS A 886 -128.43 22.55 9.11
N VAL A 887 -127.75 23.45 9.81
CA VAL A 887 -127.80 24.90 9.54
C VAL A 887 -126.92 25.23 8.34
N LEU A 888 -125.74 24.64 8.24
CA LEU A 888 -124.85 24.81 7.08
C LEU A 888 -125.50 24.27 5.79
N GLN A 889 -126.24 23.14 5.88
CA GLN A 889 -127.04 22.64 4.75
C GLN A 889 -128.21 23.58 4.38
N ALA A 890 -128.92 24.13 5.37
CA ALA A 890 -130.03 25.06 5.11
C ALA A 890 -129.58 26.41 4.52
N LEU A 891 -128.30 26.75 4.64
CA LEU A 891 -127.72 28.02 4.18
C LEU A 891 -127.10 27.94 2.77
N ALA A 892 -127.32 26.84 2.03
CA ALA A 892 -127.08 26.67 0.59
C ALA A 892 -125.89 27.47 -0.01
N ASN A 893 -124.71 26.83 -0.09
CA ASN A 893 -123.49 27.26 -0.80
C ASN A 893 -122.84 28.61 -0.43
N ASP A 894 -123.42 29.44 0.43
CA ASP A 894 -122.82 30.73 0.79
C ASP A 894 -121.75 30.56 1.91
N LYS A 895 -120.59 31.22 1.77
CA LYS A 895 -119.44 31.01 2.68
C LYS A 895 -119.55 31.91 3.92
N VAL A 896 -119.44 31.32 5.10
CA VAL A 896 -119.37 32.07 6.37
C VAL A 896 -118.11 32.93 6.38
N LYS A 897 -118.27 34.25 6.43
CA LYS A 897 -117.16 35.22 6.54
C LYS A 897 -116.69 35.37 7.99
N TYR A 898 -117.61 35.27 8.93
CA TYR A 898 -117.33 35.36 10.35
C TYR A 898 -118.44 34.68 11.17
N ALA A 899 -118.07 34.07 12.29
CA ALA A 899 -119.00 33.40 13.19
C ALA A 899 -118.57 33.64 14.63
N VAL A 900 -119.53 33.97 15.49
CA VAL A 900 -119.30 34.25 16.91
C VAL A 900 -120.48 33.80 17.76
N ALA A 901 -120.22 33.30 18.97
CA ALA A 901 -121.26 33.03 19.95
C ALA A 901 -121.84 34.35 20.49
N VAL A 902 -123.17 34.41 20.63
CA VAL A 902 -123.87 35.59 21.13
C VAL A 902 -124.99 35.21 22.09
N THR A 903 -125.24 36.02 23.11
CA THR A 903 -126.40 35.85 24.00
C THR A 903 -127.52 36.77 23.53
N LYS A 904 -128.70 36.23 23.22
CA LYS A 904 -129.89 36.99 22.82
C LYS A 904 -130.83 37.18 24.00
N TYR A 905 -131.31 38.40 24.18
CA TYR A 905 -132.31 38.71 25.22
C TYR A 905 -133.73 38.71 24.66
N ASP A 906 -134.64 38.02 25.35
CA ASP A 906 -136.05 37.89 24.94
C ASP A 906 -136.88 39.15 25.21
N ARG A 907 -137.91 39.35 24.38
CA ARG A 907 -138.81 40.52 24.43
C ARG A 907 -139.79 40.56 25.59
N LYS A 908 -140.17 39.40 26.13
CA LYS A 908 -141.08 39.26 27.28
C LYS A 908 -140.26 38.79 28.48
N GLY A 909 -139.81 39.72 29.31
CA GLY A 909 -139.10 39.42 30.56
C GLY A 909 -137.59 39.27 30.49
N TYR A 910 -136.95 39.57 29.34
CA TYR A 910 -135.49 39.72 29.20
C TYR A 910 -134.63 38.54 29.70
N ARG A 911 -135.11 37.31 29.51
CA ARG A 911 -134.32 36.13 29.86
C ARG A 911 -133.19 35.91 28.83
N PRO A 912 -131.94 35.68 29.27
CA PRO A 912 -130.83 35.42 28.37
C PRO A 912 -130.99 34.06 27.68
N ARG A 913 -130.69 34.00 26.38
CA ARG A 913 -130.66 32.76 25.61
C ARG A 913 -129.43 32.71 24.72
N SER A 914 -128.60 31.68 24.87
CA SER A 914 -127.41 31.49 24.03
C SER A 914 -127.80 31.22 22.57
N ARG A 915 -127.14 31.91 21.65
CA ARG A 915 -127.31 31.85 20.19
C ARG A 915 -125.95 31.90 19.50
N GLN A 916 -125.92 31.61 18.21
CA GLN A 916 -124.75 31.85 17.36
C GLN A 916 -125.12 32.90 16.31
N LEU A 917 -124.23 33.86 16.06
CA LEU A 917 -124.32 34.85 15.00
C LEU A 917 -123.35 34.50 13.88
N LEU A 918 -123.89 34.24 12.69
CA LEU A 918 -123.13 33.92 11.49
C LEU A 918 -123.26 35.09 10.50
N LEU A 919 -122.12 35.60 10.03
CA LEU A 919 -122.02 36.67 9.04
C LEU A 919 -121.67 36.05 7.69
N MET A 920 -122.58 36.21 6.73
CA MET A 920 -122.39 35.76 5.35
C MET A 920 -121.96 36.94 4.48
N SER A 921 -121.79 36.66 3.19
CA SER A 921 -121.45 37.66 2.18
C SER A 921 -122.50 38.78 2.10
N THR A 922 -123.79 38.46 2.26
CA THR A 922 -124.92 39.39 1.98
C THR A 922 -125.96 39.50 3.11
N PHE A 923 -125.91 38.63 4.13
CA PHE A 923 -126.85 38.62 5.26
C PHE A 923 -126.22 38.04 6.53
N ALA A 924 -126.85 38.27 7.68
CA ALA A 924 -126.51 37.67 8.96
C ALA A 924 -127.62 36.73 9.47
N VAL A 925 -127.24 35.69 10.22
CA VAL A 925 -128.17 34.68 10.72
C VAL A 925 -127.98 34.42 12.21
N ILE A 926 -129.09 34.29 12.93
CA ILE A 926 -129.13 33.91 14.35
C ILE A 926 -129.67 32.49 14.49
N VAL A 927 -128.88 31.63 15.14
CA VAL A 927 -129.09 30.19 15.23
C VAL A 927 -129.25 29.74 16.68
N GLU A 928 -130.16 28.78 16.94
CA GLU A 928 -130.31 28.09 18.24
C GLU A 928 -130.40 26.58 18.02
N GLN A 929 -129.49 25.80 18.63
CA GLN A 929 -129.48 24.33 18.64
C GLN A 929 -129.90 23.69 17.29
N GLY A 930 -129.28 24.16 16.20
CA GLY A 930 -129.50 23.59 14.86
C GLY A 930 -130.72 24.10 14.08
N LYS A 931 -131.47 25.08 14.60
CA LYS A 931 -132.58 25.72 13.88
C LYS A 931 -132.31 27.21 13.63
N LEU A 932 -132.58 27.66 12.41
CA LEU A 932 -132.52 29.06 12.01
C LEU A 932 -133.67 29.82 12.69
N LYS A 933 -133.35 30.77 13.57
CA LYS A 933 -134.36 31.51 14.36
C LYS A 933 -134.70 32.86 13.74
N GLN A 934 -133.73 33.50 13.09
CA GLN A 934 -133.88 34.80 12.44
C GLN A 934 -132.80 34.97 11.39
N ARG A 935 -133.19 35.39 10.18
CA ARG A 935 -132.30 35.87 9.11
C ARG A 935 -132.42 37.39 9.04
N ILE A 936 -131.31 38.08 8.89
CA ILE A 936 -131.20 39.53 8.82
C ILE A 936 -130.42 39.87 7.56
N ASP A 937 -131.09 40.29 6.50
CA ASP A 937 -130.40 40.77 5.30
C ASP A 937 -129.76 42.14 5.58
N TYR A 938 -128.53 42.37 5.11
CA TYR A 938 -127.80 43.60 5.42
C TYR A 938 -128.51 44.87 4.90
N SER A 939 -129.31 44.75 3.84
CA SER A 939 -130.16 45.82 3.32
C SER A 939 -131.23 46.27 4.32
N ALA A 940 -131.80 45.35 5.09
CA ALA A 940 -132.86 45.62 6.06
C ALA A 940 -132.35 46.18 7.40
N LEU A 941 -131.04 46.13 7.66
CA LEU A 941 -130.44 46.66 8.90
C LEU A 941 -130.42 48.20 8.88
N ARG A 942 -131.24 48.86 9.70
CA ARG A 942 -131.30 50.34 9.75
C ARG A 942 -130.13 50.97 10.48
N GLY A 943 -129.59 50.28 11.48
CA GLY A 943 -128.46 50.75 12.27
C GLY A 943 -128.06 49.75 13.33
N ILE A 944 -126.87 49.97 13.89
CA ILE A 944 -126.32 49.18 14.98
C ILE A 944 -126.04 50.15 16.14
N SER A 945 -126.65 49.93 17.29
CA SER A 945 -126.39 50.72 18.48
C SER A 945 -125.59 49.93 19.49
N VAL A 946 -124.54 50.54 20.03
CA VAL A 946 -123.66 49.95 21.05
C VAL A 946 -123.51 50.93 22.19
N SER A 947 -123.29 50.46 23.41
CA SER A 947 -122.98 51.37 24.52
C SER A 947 -121.51 51.82 24.49
N SER A 948 -121.18 52.92 25.17
CA SER A 948 -119.78 53.32 25.40
C SER A 948 -119.05 52.40 26.40
N LEU A 949 -119.79 51.61 27.19
CA LEU A 949 -119.24 50.75 28.25
C LEU A 949 -118.73 49.41 27.71
N SER A 950 -117.95 48.70 28.55
CA SER A 950 -117.44 47.36 28.25
C SER A 950 -118.45 46.27 28.64
N ASP A 951 -119.66 46.37 28.12
CA ASP A 951 -120.78 45.44 28.40
C ASP A 951 -120.91 44.27 27.40
N GLY A 952 -120.32 44.45 26.21
CA GLY A 952 -120.47 43.53 25.08
C GLY A 952 -121.85 43.55 24.43
N VAL A 953 -122.75 44.47 24.81
CA VAL A 953 -124.14 44.52 24.34
C VAL A 953 -124.26 45.41 23.10
N PHE A 954 -125.01 44.93 22.11
CA PHE A 954 -125.36 45.70 20.92
C PHE A 954 -126.78 45.38 20.45
N VAL A 955 -127.39 46.38 19.81
CA VAL A 955 -128.75 46.30 19.28
C VAL A 955 -128.70 46.43 17.76
N LEU A 956 -129.36 45.49 17.09
CA LEU A 956 -129.60 45.54 15.64
C LEU A 956 -131.02 46.07 15.39
N HIS A 957 -131.12 47.21 14.73
CA HIS A 957 -132.40 47.86 14.42
C HIS A 957 -132.99 47.36 13.10
N LEU A 958 -134.23 46.85 13.13
CA LEU A 958 -134.91 46.21 12.00
C LEU A 958 -136.30 46.82 11.74
N PRO A 959 -136.76 46.88 10.48
CA PRO A 959 -138.08 47.43 10.13
C PRO A 959 -139.25 46.57 10.67
N PHE A 960 -140.38 47.20 10.98
CA PHE A 960 -141.61 46.56 11.48
C PHE A 960 -142.72 46.64 10.42
N GLU A 961 -142.85 45.60 9.59
CA GLU A 961 -143.96 45.45 8.64
C GLU A 961 -144.53 44.01 8.73
N ASP A 962 -145.84 43.92 8.95
CA ASP A 962 -146.69 42.73 9.04
C ASP A 962 -146.55 41.71 10.19
N LYS A 963 -147.71 41.12 10.54
CA LYS A 963 -148.03 40.26 11.70
C LYS A 963 -147.17 38.97 11.84
N LYS A 964 -146.16 38.73 11.00
CA LYS A 964 -145.27 37.55 11.04
C LYS A 964 -143.77 37.85 11.23
N GLN A 965 -143.28 39.10 11.16
CA GLN A 965 -141.86 39.41 11.35
C GLN A 965 -141.52 40.02 12.73
N LYS A 966 -140.32 39.71 13.22
CA LYS A 966 -139.84 40.02 14.57
C LYS A 966 -138.92 41.25 14.50
N GLY A 967 -139.26 42.39 15.13
CA GLY A 967 -138.47 43.66 15.19
C GLY A 967 -137.06 43.60 15.80
N ASP A 968 -136.60 44.67 16.47
CA ASP A 968 -135.23 44.84 16.97
C ASP A 968 -134.70 43.64 17.79
N VAL A 969 -133.37 43.45 17.71
CA VAL A 969 -132.65 42.33 18.32
C VAL A 969 -131.54 42.85 19.23
N VAL A 970 -131.63 42.49 20.52
CA VAL A 970 -130.59 42.77 21.52
C VAL A 970 -129.70 41.55 21.68
N LEU A 971 -128.40 41.72 21.45
CA LEU A 971 -127.37 40.69 21.49
C LEU A 971 -126.20 41.10 22.39
N GLN A 972 -125.48 40.11 22.90
CA GLN A 972 -124.25 40.33 23.67
C GLN A 972 -123.13 39.38 23.19
N THR A 973 -121.89 39.87 23.09
CA THR A 973 -120.70 39.08 22.72
C THR A 973 -119.41 39.61 23.35
N ASP A 974 -118.47 38.70 23.65
CA ASP A 974 -117.16 39.03 24.22
C ASP A 974 -116.18 39.63 23.20
N HIS A 975 -116.45 39.46 21.91
CA HIS A 975 -115.61 39.94 20.80
C HIS A 975 -116.25 41.09 20.03
N LEU A 976 -116.84 42.04 20.75
CA LEU A 976 -117.67 43.11 20.18
C LEU A 976 -116.96 43.91 19.08
N ILE A 977 -115.74 44.40 19.33
CA ILE A 977 -115.00 45.25 18.38
C ILE A 977 -114.70 44.50 17.08
N GLU A 978 -114.20 43.27 17.18
CA GLU A 978 -113.88 42.44 16.01
C GLU A 978 -115.15 42.06 15.23
N ALA A 979 -116.20 41.61 15.93
CA ALA A 979 -117.45 41.17 15.33
C ALA A 979 -118.18 42.31 14.62
N LEU A 980 -118.22 43.49 15.24
CA LEU A 980 -118.88 44.66 14.66
C LEU A 980 -118.06 45.32 13.56
N THR A 981 -116.72 45.41 13.65
CA THR A 981 -115.91 45.90 12.53
C THR A 981 -116.11 44.99 11.31
N LYS A 982 -116.17 43.66 11.51
CA LYS A 982 -116.44 42.71 10.41
C LYS A 982 -117.86 42.75 9.89
N LEU A 983 -118.85 42.95 10.76
CA LEU A 983 -120.25 43.15 10.36
C LEU A 983 -120.39 44.45 9.56
N ALA A 984 -119.78 45.55 10.03
CA ALA A 984 -119.83 46.85 9.38
C ALA A 984 -119.14 46.84 8.00
N ILE A 985 -117.99 46.17 7.88
CA ILE A 985 -117.30 45.96 6.60
C ILE A 985 -118.14 45.05 5.68
N SER A 986 -118.75 43.99 6.20
CA SER A 986 -119.54 43.05 5.39
C SER A 986 -120.88 43.64 4.93
N ALA A 987 -121.46 44.53 5.72
CA ALA A 987 -122.70 45.24 5.41
C ALA A 987 -122.49 46.58 4.69
N ASP A 988 -121.23 47.02 4.54
CA ASP A 988 -120.83 48.35 4.04
C ASP A 988 -121.56 49.52 4.75
N LYS A 989 -121.69 49.40 6.07
CA LYS A 989 -122.45 50.32 6.95
C LYS A 989 -121.63 50.81 8.14
N VAL A 990 -120.36 51.16 7.89
CA VAL A 990 -119.41 51.67 8.89
C VAL A 990 -119.93 52.93 9.58
N SER A 991 -120.60 53.82 8.86
CA SER A 991 -121.20 55.06 9.37
C SER A 991 -122.52 54.88 10.12
N CYS A 992 -123.11 53.67 10.14
CA CYS A 992 -124.40 53.40 10.80
C CYS A 992 -124.26 52.76 12.19
N VAL A 993 -123.02 52.66 12.71
CA VAL A 993 -122.72 52.18 14.06
C VAL A 993 -122.72 53.37 15.01
N ASN A 994 -123.72 53.46 15.87
CA ASN A 994 -123.86 54.56 16.83
C ASN A 994 -123.47 54.09 18.24
N VAL A 995 -122.51 54.78 18.85
CA VAL A 995 -122.10 54.57 20.25
C VAL A 995 -122.93 55.52 21.14
N SER A 996 -123.81 54.97 21.98
CA SER A 996 -124.66 55.74 22.90
C SER A 996 -124.15 55.62 24.33
N GLN A 997 -124.13 56.73 25.10
CA GLN A 997 -123.52 56.75 26.43
C GLN A 997 -124.48 56.32 27.56
N ASP A 998 -125.75 56.75 27.52
CA ASP A 998 -126.65 56.63 28.68
C ASP A 998 -127.74 55.57 28.51
N SER A 999 -128.41 55.56 27.35
CA SER A 999 -129.48 54.59 27.07
C SER A 999 -129.62 54.28 25.58
N ILE A 1000 -130.08 53.05 25.28
CA ILE A 1000 -130.44 52.64 23.92
C ILE A 1000 -131.96 52.37 23.88
N LYS A 1001 -132.65 53.07 22.98
CA LYS A 1001 -134.06 52.85 22.68
C LYS A 1001 -134.20 51.76 21.63
N PHE A 1002 -135.07 50.79 21.84
CA PHE A 1002 -135.34 49.74 20.87
C PHE A 1002 -136.80 49.30 20.90
N THR A 1003 -137.28 48.75 19.79
CA THR A 1003 -138.72 48.48 19.61
C THR A 1003 -139.10 47.06 20.04
N VAL A 1004 -140.07 46.93 20.96
CA VAL A 1004 -140.63 45.64 21.43
C VAL A 1004 -142.04 45.45 20.84
N GLY A 1005 -142.32 44.27 20.27
CA GLY A 1005 -143.45 44.04 19.36
C GLY A 1005 -144.82 44.59 19.77
N ARG A 1006 -145.61 45.05 18.77
CA ARG A 1006 -146.82 45.90 18.85
C ARG A 1006 -146.55 47.41 19.10
N GLY A 1007 -145.43 47.93 18.61
CA GLY A 1007 -145.15 49.38 18.60
C GLY A 1007 -144.85 49.99 19.98
N LYS A 1008 -144.51 49.20 21.00
CA LYS A 1008 -144.07 49.72 22.30
C LYS A 1008 -142.55 49.86 22.32
N GLU A 1009 -142.06 51.06 22.57
CA GLU A 1009 -140.63 51.31 22.78
C GLU A 1009 -140.21 50.81 24.17
N ALA A 1010 -139.06 50.13 24.22
CA ALA A 1010 -138.38 49.80 25.46
C ALA A 1010 -137.00 50.45 25.50
N LEU A 1011 -136.55 50.74 26.72
CA LEU A 1011 -135.27 51.39 26.97
C LEU A 1011 -134.31 50.39 27.62
N ILE A 1012 -133.05 50.42 27.19
CA ILE A 1012 -131.92 49.81 27.90
C ILE A 1012 -131.18 50.94 28.59
N ASP A 1013 -131.21 50.96 29.92
CA ASP A 1013 -130.47 51.91 30.74
C ASP A 1013 -129.10 51.33 31.09
N PHE A 1014 -128.03 52.06 30.77
CA PHE A 1014 -126.67 51.66 31.09
C PHE A 1014 -126.20 52.39 32.35
N THR A 1015 -125.68 51.63 33.31
CA THR A 1015 -125.16 52.15 34.58
C THR A 1015 -123.75 51.60 34.83
N VAL A 1016 -122.94 52.36 35.56
CA VAL A 1016 -121.58 51.94 35.90
C VAL A 1016 -121.60 51.19 37.23
N GLY A 1017 -121.01 50.00 37.26
CA GLY A 1017 -120.85 49.21 38.50
C GLY A 1017 -119.71 48.18 38.39
N PRO A 1018 -119.38 47.48 39.51
CA PRO A 1018 -118.16 46.68 39.61
C PRO A 1018 -118.19 45.38 38.80
N GLU A 1019 -119.37 44.78 38.61
CA GLU A 1019 -119.57 43.55 37.84
C GLU A 1019 -120.62 43.75 36.75
N LEU A 1020 -120.51 42.95 35.68
CA LEU A 1020 -121.50 42.96 34.61
C LEU A 1020 -122.80 42.30 35.08
N LEU A 1021 -123.85 43.08 35.28
CA LEU A 1021 -125.15 42.61 35.72
C LEU A 1021 -126.26 43.09 34.78
N ILE A 1022 -127.06 42.16 34.25
CA ILE A 1022 -128.19 42.47 33.36
C ILE A 1022 -129.48 42.01 34.04
N THR A 1023 -130.29 42.96 34.54
CA THR A 1023 -131.51 42.67 35.29
C THR A 1023 -132.70 43.49 34.80
N LYS A 1024 -133.92 43.00 35.10
CA LYS A 1024 -135.15 43.74 34.83
C LYS A 1024 -135.41 44.72 35.98
N ALA A 1025 -135.39 46.02 35.70
CA ALA A 1025 -135.61 47.06 36.68
C ALA A 1025 -137.08 47.14 37.12
N LYS A 1026 -137.35 47.71 38.30
CA LYS A 1026 -138.70 47.81 38.92
C LYS A 1026 -139.71 48.57 38.05
N ASN A 1027 -139.23 49.42 37.15
CA ASN A 1027 -139.99 50.19 36.14
C ASN A 1027 -140.30 49.39 34.85
N GLY A 1028 -139.88 48.13 34.75
CA GLY A 1028 -140.15 47.27 33.60
C GLY A 1028 -139.11 47.32 32.47
N HIS A 1029 -138.09 48.18 32.57
CA HIS A 1029 -137.00 48.34 31.59
C HIS A 1029 -135.85 47.35 31.82
N LEU A 1030 -134.95 47.21 30.84
CA LEU A 1030 -133.71 46.42 30.97
C LEU A 1030 -132.62 47.34 31.53
N SER A 1031 -132.04 47.00 32.68
CA SER A 1031 -130.89 47.74 33.23
C SER A 1031 -129.63 46.88 33.08
N VAL A 1032 -128.61 47.47 32.45
CA VAL A 1032 -127.28 46.88 32.26
C VAL A 1032 -126.30 47.66 33.11
N THR A 1033 -125.69 46.99 34.08
CA THR A 1033 -124.59 47.54 34.87
C THR A 1033 -123.29 46.96 34.34
N ALA A 1034 -122.32 47.80 33.96
CA ALA A 1034 -121.04 47.36 33.42
C ALA A 1034 -119.86 48.17 33.97
N PRO A 1035 -118.65 47.57 34.08
CA PRO A 1035 -117.48 48.27 34.59
C PRO A 1035 -116.93 49.26 33.55
N ARG A 1036 -116.50 50.43 34.04
CA ARG A 1036 -115.75 51.41 33.26
C ARG A 1036 -114.26 51.07 33.34
N LEU A 1037 -113.68 50.65 32.23
CA LEU A 1037 -112.24 50.33 32.17
C LEU A 1037 -111.47 51.64 31.99
N ASN A 1038 -110.96 52.21 33.07
CA ASN A 1038 -110.06 53.36 32.98
C ASN A 1038 -108.79 52.95 32.24
N SER A 1039 -108.60 53.50 31.04
CA SER A 1039 -107.39 53.36 30.24
C SER A 1039 -106.23 54.13 30.90
N ARG A 1040 -105.18 53.44 31.33
CA ARG A 1040 -103.83 54.00 31.37
C ARG A 1040 -103.00 53.35 30.29
#